data_AF-A0A7K0Z7S1-F1
#
_entry.id   AF-A0A7K0Z7S1-F1
#
_cell.length_a   1.000
_cell.length_b   1.000
_cell.length_c   1.000
_cell.angle_alpha   90.00
_cell.angle_beta   90.00
_cell.angle_gamma   90.00
#
_symmetry.space_group_name_H-M   'P 1'
#
loop_
_entity.id
_entity.type
_entity.pdbx_description
1 polymer ?
#
loop_
_entity_poly.entity_id
_entity_poly.type
_entity_poly.pdbx_seq_one_letter_code
_entity_poly.pdbx_strand_id
1 'polypeptide(L)'
;MWGRFSKNKAKTSIALLSAALISSMLVAPSAEAQVRVRPSTVWGHTVAGNSAPAANATVSKSSPSSNIEKISKFVITYNSFPNWARSEVQAALDTWALNFKSSVDINVNATWSKSANDDVLGSARPGSYFADFTGAPDSTLWYPSALANSLAGKDLDRDNPEIIIHVNSSANWNQRGDDKPSNIEFDLESVILHEVAHGLGFLSTNVYDKLFDYGSIDQPTPFDAYIQTPDGRRLADMPSPSSELGKTLISPLYWIGENGKRVNGGEKIKLYTPTIYDAGSSISHLDETTYTKSGLDSVMTPNLEAGEVFHQPGPLLLAMMEDLRAKPPVGLAVSIPDAPRNVEALIGNQSAIITFDLPANARAAQVTSYTVKNLKTSLTVTGTSSPIIITGLKNGTSYTFAVTAQNSLGTSIEAITNPIIPQAGWKLGPANLTTDGRDLASTTFNGKPIIVFTQAAKGDLMLATWNGSYWSKSTIDGAGGSAGRTRNNIAGNISLCKSGTGTNQQLHIFYSDSKDLDLRHALYDGKTFTFEVVDGNGPTIQSYEIPDRVRTASDVSISNACAITPSGISVFYRDETQGVLLGATKRVNTTKWVYELIDGDRKTDNRTTGDVAFHLAAYVSGSTTHIVYDSVLVINQKREVTSGEVRYATRNGASPNSWIYQTLDESNKETPIAGFGVAIAKEKAGVRLVWIASSPTSTSTPNQIRSAFVGKTKEIYPVSTVGFGTPGSHLTLENGELIFNCEFRLCAVNLNQTSGQIRLVTSVQTTEPGRGVFVTVDKKRYLLAALDRKIAFFVG
;
A
#
# COMPACT_ATOMS: atom_id res chain seq x y z
N MET A 1 70.81 41.17 37.06
CA MET A 1 69.85 41.97 36.27
C MET A 1 68.62 41.09 36.03
N TRP A 2 67.52 41.13 36.80
CA TRP A 2 66.51 42.18 37.03
C TRP A 2 65.81 42.71 35.77
N GLY A 3 64.47 42.52 35.71
CA GLY A 3 63.47 43.13 34.79
C GLY A 3 62.96 42.16 33.70
N ARG A 4 61.72 41.58 33.67
CA ARG A 4 60.33 42.06 33.93
C ARG A 4 59.93 43.14 32.91
N PHE A 5 58.89 43.05 32.06
CA PHE A 5 57.44 42.79 32.26
C PHE A 5 56.78 42.33 30.92
N SER A 6 55.87 41.32 30.88
CA SER A 6 54.39 41.36 31.06
C SER A 6 53.62 41.96 29.85
N LYS A 7 52.47 41.45 29.37
CA LYS A 7 51.31 40.88 30.07
C LYS A 7 50.31 40.28 29.07
N ASN A 8 49.47 39.38 29.59
CA ASN A 8 48.05 39.15 29.29
C ASN A 8 47.59 37.88 28.53
N LYS A 9 46.93 37.02 29.33
CA LYS A 9 45.61 36.37 29.13
C LYS A 9 45.54 35.25 28.08
N ALA A 10 44.88 34.11 28.29
CA ALA A 10 44.15 33.57 29.43
C ALA A 10 43.98 32.05 29.21
N LYS A 11 44.06 31.28 30.29
CA LYS A 11 43.50 29.93 30.42
C LYS A 11 42.01 30.07 30.72
N THR A 12 41.16 29.57 29.82
CA THR A 12 39.72 29.19 29.96
C THR A 12 39.23 29.08 28.50
N SER A 13 38.91 27.93 27.91
CA SER A 13 37.71 27.13 28.19
C SER A 13 37.76 25.86 27.32
N ILE A 14 38.12 24.71 27.89
CA ILE A 14 37.92 23.39 27.27
C ILE A 14 37.03 22.60 28.23
N ALA A 15 35.77 23.01 28.36
CA ALA A 15 34.78 22.34 29.20
C ALA A 15 33.31 22.65 28.83
N LEU A 16 33.04 23.17 27.61
CA LEU A 16 31.67 23.55 27.21
C LEU A 16 31.24 23.08 25.81
N LEU A 17 32.02 22.22 25.14
CA LEU A 17 31.64 21.66 23.83
C LEU A 17 31.03 20.25 23.90
N SER A 18 30.85 19.69 25.09
CA SER A 18 30.30 18.33 25.30
C SER A 18 28.87 18.30 25.82
N ALA A 19 28.19 19.45 25.95
CA ALA A 19 26.84 19.55 26.52
C ALA A 19 25.80 20.22 25.59
N ALA A 20 26.16 20.57 24.36
CA ALA A 20 25.26 21.24 23.40
C ALA A 20 24.90 20.39 22.17
N LEU A 21 25.11 19.07 22.22
CA LEU A 21 24.70 18.12 21.17
C LEU A 21 23.74 17.04 21.68
N ILE A 22 22.96 17.35 22.72
CA ILE A 22 21.92 16.48 23.29
C ILE A 22 20.64 17.32 23.48
N SER A 23 20.05 17.82 22.39
CA SER A 23 18.67 18.33 22.37
C SER A 23 18.09 18.64 20.98
N SER A 24 18.66 18.17 19.88
CA SER A 24 17.92 18.09 18.62
C SER A 24 17.10 16.80 18.63
N MET A 25 15.84 16.98 18.98
CA MET A 25 14.77 16.00 19.10
C MET A 25 14.80 14.92 18.02
N LEU A 26 14.75 13.67 18.49
CA LEU A 26 14.22 12.52 17.79
C LEU A 26 12.74 12.77 17.49
N VAL A 27 12.46 13.38 16.34
CA VAL A 27 11.15 13.19 15.69
C VAL A 27 11.29 11.91 14.89
N ALA A 28 10.72 10.82 15.40
CA ALA A 28 10.53 9.63 14.57
C ALA A 28 9.68 10.05 13.36
N PRO A 29 10.05 9.66 12.12
CA PRO A 29 9.15 9.86 10.99
C PRO A 29 7.82 9.17 11.32
N SER A 30 6.72 9.91 11.16
CA SER A 30 5.37 9.37 11.23
C SER A 30 5.25 8.20 10.27
N ALA A 31 4.68 7.07 10.72
CA ALA A 31 4.32 5.96 9.85
C ALA A 31 3.51 6.51 8.65
N GLU A 32 3.97 6.26 7.44
CA GLU A 32 3.22 6.61 6.24
C GLU A 32 1.97 5.72 6.20
N ALA A 33 0.80 6.34 6.12
CA ALA A 33 -0.44 5.61 5.93
C ALA A 33 -0.38 4.81 4.62
N GLN A 34 -1.12 3.69 4.55
CA GLN A 34 -1.27 2.97 3.29
C GLN A 34 -1.89 3.89 2.24
N VAL A 35 -1.18 4.11 1.13
CA VAL A 35 -1.69 4.85 -0.03
C VAL A 35 -2.99 4.19 -0.48
N ARG A 36 -4.07 4.97 -0.52
CA ARG A 36 -5.38 4.48 -0.97
C ARG A 36 -5.46 4.69 -2.47
N VAL A 37 -5.99 3.70 -3.19
CA VAL A 37 -6.17 3.75 -4.65
C VAL A 37 -7.59 3.37 -5.03
N ARG A 38 -8.10 3.98 -6.11
CA ARG A 38 -9.36 3.58 -6.75
C ARG A 38 -9.27 3.79 -8.26
N PRO A 39 -9.98 2.99 -9.07
CA PRO A 39 -10.12 3.30 -10.49
C PRO A 39 -10.89 4.60 -10.68
N SER A 40 -10.54 5.36 -11.70
CA SER A 40 -11.42 6.43 -12.20
C SER A 40 -12.55 5.82 -13.03
N THR A 41 -13.75 6.40 -12.94
CA THR A 41 -14.95 5.92 -13.65
C THR A 41 -15.71 7.02 -14.37
N VAL A 42 -15.37 8.28 -14.10
CA VAL A 42 -15.98 9.45 -14.73
C VAL A 42 -15.13 9.86 -15.93
N TRP A 43 -15.78 10.21 -17.03
CA TRP A 43 -15.16 10.67 -18.27
C TRP A 43 -15.46 12.16 -18.46
N GLY A 44 -14.44 12.94 -18.83
CA GLY A 44 -14.65 14.26 -19.42
C GLY A 44 -14.89 14.11 -20.92
N HIS A 45 -15.75 14.95 -21.49
CA HIS A 45 -16.11 14.90 -22.91
C HIS A 45 -15.94 16.27 -23.55
N THR A 46 -15.19 16.33 -24.65
CA THR A 46 -15.37 17.38 -25.67
C THR A 46 -16.45 16.98 -26.68
N VAL A 47 -17.43 17.86 -26.89
CA VAL A 47 -18.50 17.64 -27.87
C VAL A 47 -18.39 18.60 -29.06
N ALA A 48 -18.96 18.19 -30.19
CA ALA A 48 -19.07 19.02 -31.38
C ALA A 48 -20.02 20.21 -31.13
N GLY A 49 -19.53 21.42 -31.40
CA GLY A 49 -20.33 22.63 -31.32
C GLY A 49 -21.44 22.70 -32.37
N ASN A 50 -22.52 23.43 -32.03
CA ASN A 50 -23.72 23.60 -32.86
C ASN A 50 -23.84 25.03 -33.43
N SER A 51 -22.82 25.88 -33.25
CA SER A 51 -22.86 27.29 -33.66
C SER A 51 -22.33 27.48 -35.07
N ALA A 52 -22.54 28.66 -35.65
CA ALA A 52 -21.92 29.00 -36.93
C ALA A 52 -20.39 28.93 -36.83
N PRO A 53 -19.67 28.56 -37.91
CA PRO A 53 -18.22 28.33 -37.89
C PRO A 53 -17.49 29.49 -37.22
N ALA A 54 -16.58 29.19 -36.28
CA ALA A 54 -15.84 30.21 -35.55
C ALA A 54 -15.07 31.11 -36.53
N ALA A 55 -15.55 32.34 -36.73
CA ALA A 55 -14.83 33.34 -37.49
C ALA A 55 -13.61 33.80 -36.68
N ASN A 56 -12.42 33.32 -37.08
CA ASN A 56 -11.10 33.80 -36.69
C ASN A 56 -10.58 33.46 -35.28
N ALA A 57 -10.55 32.19 -34.88
CA ALA A 57 -9.66 31.72 -33.81
C ALA A 57 -8.45 30.95 -34.37
N THR A 58 -7.80 31.46 -35.42
CA THR A 58 -6.51 30.88 -35.88
C THR A 58 -5.38 31.38 -35.00
N VAL A 59 -5.08 30.67 -33.90
CA VAL A 59 -3.79 30.84 -33.23
C VAL A 59 -2.81 29.85 -33.86
N SER A 60 -2.09 30.33 -34.87
CA SER A 60 -0.98 29.60 -35.53
C SER A 60 -0.03 29.01 -34.49
N LYS A 61 0.48 27.79 -34.75
CA LYS A 61 1.67 27.20 -34.12
C LYS A 61 2.75 28.28 -33.96
N SER A 62 2.88 28.90 -32.78
CA SER A 62 4.15 29.52 -32.45
C SER A 62 5.06 28.33 -32.17
N SER A 63 5.92 27.99 -33.13
CA SER A 63 6.89 26.93 -32.93
C SER A 63 7.66 27.27 -31.66
N PRO A 64 7.60 26.45 -30.59
CA PRO A 64 8.52 26.62 -29.50
C PRO A 64 9.92 26.58 -30.12
N SER A 65 10.78 27.54 -29.76
CA SER A 65 12.17 27.53 -30.23
C SER A 65 12.74 26.14 -29.96
N SER A 66 13.56 25.62 -30.88
CA SER A 66 14.10 24.25 -30.86
C SER A 66 14.97 23.90 -29.62
N ASN A 67 14.96 24.74 -28.58
CA ASN A 67 15.79 24.70 -27.39
C ASN A 67 14.97 24.74 -26.07
N ILE A 68 13.64 24.62 -26.08
CA ILE A 68 12.87 24.53 -24.82
C ILE A 68 12.90 23.07 -24.33
N GLU A 69 13.48 22.86 -23.15
CA GLU A 69 13.59 21.54 -22.51
C GLU A 69 12.21 21.06 -22.01
N LYS A 70 11.81 19.83 -22.37
CA LYS A 70 10.61 19.18 -21.82
C LYS A 70 10.77 18.95 -20.32
N ILE A 71 9.74 19.27 -19.54
CA ILE A 71 9.73 19.17 -18.06
C ILE A 71 8.98 17.94 -17.53
N SER A 72 8.50 17.09 -18.44
CA SER A 72 7.98 15.75 -18.20
C SER A 72 8.10 14.90 -19.46
N LYS A 73 7.76 13.61 -19.33
CA LYS A 73 7.77 12.64 -20.42
C LYS A 73 6.43 11.92 -20.48
N PHE A 74 5.71 12.07 -21.59
CA PHE A 74 4.50 11.32 -21.89
C PHE A 74 4.85 10.11 -22.76
N VAL A 75 4.37 8.92 -22.37
CA VAL A 75 4.60 7.66 -23.07
C VAL A 75 3.25 7.13 -23.52
N ILE A 76 3.02 7.01 -24.83
CA ILE A 76 1.70 6.67 -25.37
C ILE A 76 1.63 5.27 -25.98
N THR A 77 0.54 4.58 -25.68
CA THR A 77 0.06 3.37 -26.38
C THR A 77 -1.08 3.75 -27.32
N TYR A 78 -0.93 3.44 -28.61
CA TYR A 78 -1.93 3.70 -29.64
C TYR A 78 -2.73 2.44 -29.98
N ASN A 79 -4.05 2.48 -29.77
CA ASN A 79 -4.96 1.41 -30.20
C ASN A 79 -5.76 1.85 -31.43
N SER A 80 -5.55 1.17 -32.56
CA SER A 80 -6.31 1.35 -33.82
C SER A 80 -6.19 2.72 -34.50
N PHE A 81 -5.25 3.58 -34.10
CA PHE A 81 -5.06 4.91 -34.71
C PHE A 81 -4.46 4.84 -36.12
N PRO A 82 -5.00 5.61 -37.09
CA PRO A 82 -4.36 5.84 -38.38
C PRO A 82 -3.10 6.70 -38.22
N ASN A 83 -2.15 6.58 -39.16
CA ASN A 83 -0.83 7.21 -39.03
C ASN A 83 -0.90 8.74 -38.92
N TRP A 84 -1.76 9.41 -39.68
CA TRP A 84 -1.93 10.87 -39.61
C TRP A 84 -2.42 11.32 -38.24
N ALA A 85 -3.27 10.54 -37.57
CA ALA A 85 -3.80 10.91 -36.26
C ALA A 85 -2.74 10.74 -35.16
N ARG A 86 -1.80 9.80 -35.31
CA ARG A 86 -0.71 9.60 -34.33
C ARG A 86 0.21 10.82 -34.24
N SER A 87 0.45 11.54 -35.33
CA SER A 87 1.27 12.76 -35.28
C SER A 87 0.57 13.89 -34.53
N GLU A 88 -0.74 14.07 -34.73
CA GLU A 88 -1.54 15.07 -34.02
C GLU A 88 -1.60 14.78 -32.51
N VAL A 89 -1.83 13.51 -32.14
CA VAL A 89 -1.83 13.09 -30.73
C VAL A 89 -0.46 13.33 -30.10
N GLN A 90 0.63 12.95 -30.79
CA GLN A 90 1.97 13.17 -30.27
C GLN A 90 2.31 14.66 -30.12
N ALA A 91 1.84 15.52 -31.02
CA ALA A 91 2.03 16.96 -30.93
C ALA A 91 1.37 17.55 -29.68
N ALA A 92 0.12 17.16 -29.38
CA ALA A 92 -0.57 17.56 -28.16
C ALA A 92 0.15 17.08 -26.88
N LEU A 93 0.64 15.83 -26.87
CA LEU A 93 1.43 15.29 -25.74
C LEU A 93 2.77 16.01 -25.56
N ASP A 94 3.42 16.39 -26.66
CA ASP A 94 4.65 17.16 -26.63
C ASP A 94 4.43 18.56 -26.07
N THR A 95 3.29 19.19 -26.41
CA THR A 95 2.86 20.45 -25.80
C THR A 95 2.63 20.29 -24.29
N TRP A 96 1.98 19.23 -23.83
CA TRP A 96 1.84 18.97 -22.40
C TRP A 96 3.18 18.65 -21.71
N ALA A 97 4.11 17.98 -22.39
CA ALA A 97 5.45 17.70 -21.87
C ALA A 97 6.26 18.98 -21.58
N LEU A 98 5.94 20.09 -22.24
CA LEU A 98 6.54 21.41 -21.99
C LEU A 98 5.87 22.15 -20.83
N ASN A 99 4.64 21.79 -20.46
CA ASN A 99 3.79 22.60 -19.58
C ASN A 99 3.40 21.92 -18.27
N PHE A 100 3.44 20.59 -18.18
CA PHE A 100 3.15 19.83 -16.97
C PHE A 100 4.42 19.25 -16.38
N LYS A 101 4.82 19.73 -15.19
CA LYS A 101 6.04 19.26 -14.52
C LYS A 101 5.84 17.87 -13.91
N SER A 102 6.70 16.91 -14.24
CA SER A 102 6.76 15.59 -13.59
C SER A 102 8.13 14.95 -13.75
N SER A 103 8.67 14.40 -12.66
CA SER A 103 9.88 13.55 -12.70
C SER A 103 9.57 12.08 -12.95
N VAL A 104 8.29 11.72 -13.02
CA VAL A 104 7.78 10.38 -13.31
C VAL A 104 7.15 10.38 -14.70
N ASP A 105 7.44 9.36 -15.49
CA ASP A 105 6.82 9.16 -16.81
C ASP A 105 5.29 9.10 -16.68
N ILE A 106 4.58 9.70 -17.64
CA ILE A 106 3.11 9.72 -17.68
C ILE A 106 2.66 8.82 -18.83
N ASN A 107 2.12 7.66 -18.49
CA ASN A 107 1.66 6.68 -19.46
C ASN A 107 0.24 7.02 -19.93
N VAL A 108 0.05 7.09 -21.25
CA VAL A 108 -1.22 7.40 -21.90
C VAL A 108 -1.67 6.21 -22.71
N ASN A 109 -2.91 5.76 -22.52
CA ASN A 109 -3.52 4.74 -23.34
C ASN A 109 -4.65 5.35 -24.18
N ALA A 110 -4.42 5.50 -25.49
CA ALA A 110 -5.35 6.16 -26.41
C ALA A 110 -6.00 5.14 -27.34
N THR A 111 -7.32 5.22 -27.52
CA THR A 111 -8.08 4.34 -28.40
C THR A 111 -8.88 5.10 -29.46
N TRP A 112 -8.72 4.69 -30.72
CA TRP A 112 -9.46 5.22 -31.87
C TRP A 112 -10.62 4.28 -32.21
N SER A 113 -11.85 4.71 -31.95
CA SER A 113 -13.05 3.88 -32.14
C SER A 113 -14.29 4.73 -32.34
N LYS A 114 -15.35 4.14 -32.93
CA LYS A 114 -16.64 4.83 -33.05
C LYS A 114 -17.22 5.09 -31.65
N SER A 115 -17.63 6.33 -31.37
CA SER A 115 -18.33 6.69 -30.14
C SER A 115 -19.77 6.18 -30.13
N ALA A 116 -20.32 5.93 -28.94
CA ALA A 116 -21.73 5.62 -28.76
C ALA A 116 -22.64 6.87 -28.92
N ASN A 117 -22.08 8.05 -28.67
CA ASN A 117 -22.69 9.34 -28.94
C ASN A 117 -21.93 10.02 -30.07
N ASP A 118 -22.61 10.27 -31.20
CA ASP A 118 -22.00 10.83 -32.41
C ASP A 118 -21.53 12.29 -32.20
N ASP A 119 -22.08 13.00 -31.20
CA ASP A 119 -21.69 14.38 -30.86
C ASP A 119 -20.36 14.46 -30.08
N VAL A 120 -19.91 13.36 -29.46
CA VAL A 120 -18.66 13.33 -28.69
C VAL A 120 -17.48 13.20 -29.65
N LEU A 121 -16.55 14.16 -29.61
CA LEU A 121 -15.33 14.16 -30.43
C LEU A 121 -14.21 13.37 -29.73
N GLY A 122 -14.07 13.58 -28.43
CA GLY A 122 -13.08 12.95 -27.56
C GLY A 122 -13.66 12.70 -26.18
N SER A 123 -13.00 11.81 -25.44
CA SER A 123 -13.22 11.67 -24.01
C SER A 123 -11.98 11.16 -23.31
N ALA A 124 -11.77 11.60 -22.08
CA ALA A 124 -10.64 11.17 -21.28
C ALA A 124 -10.92 11.16 -19.79
N ARG A 125 -10.08 10.40 -19.10
CA ARG A 125 -10.06 10.32 -17.65
C ARG A 125 -8.68 9.94 -17.12
N PRO A 126 -8.41 10.19 -15.83
CA PRO A 126 -7.30 9.55 -15.15
C PRO A 126 -7.46 8.02 -15.19
N GLY A 127 -6.36 7.26 -15.10
CA GLY A 127 -6.43 5.81 -14.91
C GLY A 127 -7.02 5.46 -13.55
N SER A 128 -6.46 6.09 -12.51
CA SER A 128 -6.81 5.87 -11.10
C SER A 128 -6.76 7.19 -10.33
N TYR A 129 -7.26 7.17 -9.10
CA TYR A 129 -7.06 8.22 -8.10
C TYR A 129 -6.35 7.66 -6.86
N PHE A 130 -5.51 8.48 -6.25
CA PHE A 130 -4.73 8.14 -5.05
C PHE A 130 -4.97 9.13 -3.92
N ALA A 131 -5.00 8.65 -2.68
CA ALA A 131 -5.09 9.48 -1.48
C ALA A 131 -4.10 9.02 -0.41
N ASP A 132 -3.84 9.88 0.56
CA ASP A 132 -3.03 9.58 1.75
C ASP A 132 -1.58 9.15 1.42
N PHE A 133 -1.01 9.68 0.34
CA PHE A 133 0.37 9.45 -0.07
C PHE A 133 1.30 10.60 0.37
N THR A 134 2.56 10.29 0.59
CA THR A 134 3.59 11.28 0.90
C THR A 134 3.75 12.28 -0.24
N GLY A 135 3.60 13.56 0.09
CA GLY A 135 3.62 14.65 -0.90
C GLY A 135 2.24 15.18 -1.28
N ALA A 136 1.15 14.54 -0.85
CA ALA A 136 -0.21 15.05 -1.05
C ALA A 136 -0.42 16.38 -0.28
N PRO A 137 -0.81 17.48 -0.96
CA PRO A 137 -1.12 18.76 -0.30
C PRO A 137 -2.24 18.69 0.75
N ASP A 138 -3.23 17.83 0.51
CA ASP A 138 -4.31 17.50 1.44
C ASP A 138 -4.55 15.99 1.43
N SER A 139 -4.18 15.30 2.51
CA SER A 139 -4.26 13.84 2.60
C SER A 139 -5.70 13.31 2.55
N THR A 140 -6.71 14.18 2.70
CA THR A 140 -8.10 13.78 2.60
C THR A 140 -8.62 13.76 1.16
N LEU A 141 -7.89 14.29 0.18
CA LEU A 141 -8.32 14.35 -1.22
C LEU A 141 -7.71 13.24 -2.08
N TRP A 142 -8.39 12.96 -3.18
CA TRP A 142 -8.08 11.93 -4.16
C TRP A 142 -7.50 12.57 -5.42
N TYR A 143 -6.21 12.39 -5.62
CA TYR A 143 -5.43 12.98 -6.70
C TYR A 143 -5.41 12.05 -7.91
N PRO A 144 -5.62 12.56 -9.13
CA PRO A 144 -5.54 11.76 -10.35
C PRO A 144 -4.11 11.23 -10.52
N SER A 145 -3.98 10.01 -11.07
CA SER A 145 -2.75 9.24 -11.25
C SER A 145 -1.52 10.08 -11.65
N ALA A 146 -1.61 10.86 -12.75
CA ALA A 146 -0.49 11.68 -13.22
C ALA A 146 -0.05 12.75 -12.19
N LEU A 147 -1.02 13.42 -11.56
CA LEU A 147 -0.75 14.45 -10.54
C LEU A 147 -0.21 13.82 -9.25
N ALA A 148 -0.78 12.69 -8.82
CA ALA A 148 -0.34 11.96 -7.65
C ALA A 148 1.11 11.49 -7.78
N ASN A 149 1.46 10.86 -8.91
CA ASN A 149 2.82 10.41 -9.22
C ASN A 149 3.81 11.59 -9.26
N SER A 150 3.40 12.71 -9.88
CA SER A 150 4.19 13.93 -9.94
C SER A 150 4.47 14.54 -8.57
N LEU A 151 3.47 14.58 -7.67
CA LEU A 151 3.60 15.10 -6.30
C LEU A 151 4.38 14.14 -5.39
N ALA A 152 4.20 12.83 -5.55
CA ALA A 152 4.90 11.80 -4.79
C ALA A 152 6.37 11.62 -5.22
N GLY A 153 6.72 12.05 -6.43
CA GLY A 153 8.04 11.87 -7.04
C GLY A 153 8.37 10.40 -7.38
N LYS A 154 7.36 9.52 -7.34
CA LYS A 154 7.46 8.10 -7.69
C LYS A 154 6.15 7.62 -8.32
N ASP A 155 6.24 6.59 -9.14
CA ASP A 155 5.08 5.90 -9.66
C ASP A 155 4.39 5.07 -8.57
N LEU A 156 3.11 5.38 -8.30
CA LEU A 156 2.27 4.74 -7.30
C LEU A 156 1.54 3.49 -7.83
N ASP A 157 1.47 3.29 -9.15
CA ASP A 157 0.77 2.18 -9.80
C ASP A 157 1.40 1.86 -11.17
N ARG A 158 2.41 0.99 -11.15
CA ARG A 158 3.23 0.67 -12.33
C ARG A 158 2.51 -0.15 -13.40
N ASP A 159 1.35 -0.72 -13.07
CA ASP A 159 0.67 -1.68 -13.93
C ASP A 159 -0.40 -1.02 -14.81
N ASN A 160 -0.78 0.23 -14.52
CA ASN A 160 -1.88 0.92 -15.17
C ASN A 160 -1.44 2.27 -15.75
N PRO A 161 -2.00 2.69 -16.91
CA PRO A 161 -1.68 3.99 -17.48
C PRO A 161 -2.25 5.14 -16.63
N GLU A 162 -1.52 6.24 -16.52
CA GLU A 162 -1.99 7.45 -15.85
C GLU A 162 -3.19 8.11 -16.53
N ILE A 163 -3.29 8.05 -17.86
CA ILE A 163 -4.34 8.72 -18.63
C ILE A 163 -4.95 7.74 -19.63
N ILE A 164 -6.27 7.74 -19.76
CA ILE A 164 -7.01 6.95 -20.74
C ILE A 164 -7.80 7.90 -21.62
N ILE A 165 -7.67 7.76 -22.95
CA ILE A 165 -8.31 8.61 -23.95
C ILE A 165 -9.08 7.74 -24.97
N HIS A 166 -10.30 8.14 -25.30
CA HIS A 166 -11.05 7.66 -26.45
C HIS A 166 -11.28 8.79 -27.45
N VAL A 167 -11.04 8.49 -28.72
CA VAL A 167 -11.24 9.44 -29.82
C VAL A 167 -12.27 8.86 -30.79
N ASN A 168 -13.26 9.68 -31.14
CA ASN A 168 -14.34 9.26 -32.02
C ASN A 168 -13.86 9.13 -33.46
N SER A 169 -13.75 7.89 -33.94
CA SER A 169 -13.26 7.61 -35.29
C SER A 169 -14.20 8.07 -36.41
N SER A 170 -15.46 8.38 -36.12
CA SER A 170 -16.46 8.80 -37.13
C SER A 170 -16.66 10.31 -37.23
N ALA A 171 -16.01 11.11 -36.38
CA ALA A 171 -16.06 12.56 -36.49
C ALA A 171 -15.36 13.04 -37.77
N ASN A 172 -15.75 14.22 -38.25
CA ASN A 172 -15.21 14.79 -39.49
C ASN A 172 -13.86 15.47 -39.24
N TRP A 173 -12.79 14.69 -39.17
CA TRP A 173 -11.45 15.20 -38.84
C TRP A 173 -10.75 15.88 -40.01
N ASN A 174 -9.98 16.94 -39.74
CA ASN A 174 -8.97 17.42 -40.68
C ASN A 174 -7.78 16.45 -40.73
N GLN A 175 -7.69 15.67 -41.81
CA GLN A 175 -6.65 14.64 -41.97
C GLN A 175 -5.40 15.13 -42.71
N ARG A 176 -5.35 16.43 -43.06
CA ARG A 176 -4.31 16.97 -43.94
C ARG A 176 -3.04 17.41 -43.22
N GLY A 177 -3.08 17.60 -41.90
CA GLY A 177 -1.95 18.11 -41.11
C GLY A 177 -1.52 19.52 -41.50
N ASP A 178 -2.47 20.34 -41.98
CA ASP A 178 -2.24 21.71 -42.45
C ASP A 178 -2.63 22.79 -41.42
N ASP A 179 -3.07 22.38 -40.22
CA ASP A 179 -3.60 23.22 -39.15
C ASP A 179 -4.76 24.15 -39.61
N LYS A 180 -5.47 23.76 -40.68
CA LYS A 180 -6.53 24.54 -41.34
C LYS A 180 -7.75 23.67 -41.61
N PRO A 181 -8.47 23.23 -40.56
CA PRO A 181 -9.77 22.60 -40.74
C PRO A 181 -10.71 23.54 -41.50
N SER A 182 -11.50 22.98 -42.41
CA SER A 182 -12.62 23.71 -43.00
C SER A 182 -13.72 23.94 -41.96
N ASN A 183 -14.74 24.72 -42.33
CA ASN A 183 -15.88 25.03 -41.48
C ASN A 183 -16.82 23.84 -41.16
N ILE A 184 -16.43 22.63 -41.57
CA ILE A 184 -17.14 21.37 -41.28
C ILE A 184 -16.20 20.33 -40.66
N GLU A 185 -14.90 20.63 -40.53
CA GLU A 185 -13.89 19.70 -40.02
C GLU A 185 -13.44 20.11 -38.61
N PHE A 186 -13.01 19.13 -37.82
CA PHE A 186 -12.46 19.33 -36.47
C PHE A 186 -10.95 19.10 -36.45
N ASP A 187 -10.27 19.84 -35.59
CA ASP A 187 -8.83 19.70 -35.34
C ASP A 187 -8.56 18.64 -34.25
N LEU A 188 -7.83 17.58 -34.61
CA LEU A 188 -7.56 16.48 -33.69
C LEU A 188 -6.56 16.88 -32.59
N GLU A 189 -5.52 17.66 -32.91
CA GLU A 189 -4.54 18.12 -31.91
C GLU A 189 -5.25 18.91 -30.79
N SER A 190 -6.19 19.80 -31.15
CA SER A 190 -7.03 20.56 -30.22
C SER A 190 -7.85 19.64 -29.29
N VAL A 191 -8.55 18.64 -29.85
CA VAL A 191 -9.31 17.67 -29.03
C VAL A 191 -8.38 16.93 -28.08
N ILE A 192 -7.23 16.41 -28.54
CA ILE A 192 -6.32 15.68 -27.65
C ILE A 192 -5.75 16.58 -26.55
N LEU A 193 -5.43 17.83 -26.88
CA LEU A 193 -4.92 18.79 -25.91
C LEU A 193 -5.90 19.01 -24.76
N HIS A 194 -7.19 19.15 -25.08
CA HIS A 194 -8.28 19.22 -24.13
C HIS A 194 -8.41 17.93 -23.31
N GLU A 195 -8.46 16.77 -23.97
CA GLU A 195 -8.68 15.49 -23.31
C GLU A 195 -7.55 15.11 -22.34
N VAL A 196 -6.30 15.47 -22.66
CA VAL A 196 -5.18 15.28 -21.73
C VAL A 196 -5.36 16.12 -20.46
N ALA A 197 -5.98 17.31 -20.52
CA ALA A 197 -6.26 18.12 -19.34
C ALA A 197 -7.19 17.39 -18.35
N HIS A 198 -8.24 16.73 -18.84
CA HIS A 198 -9.11 15.87 -18.02
C HIS A 198 -8.31 14.73 -17.38
N GLY A 199 -7.46 14.06 -18.15
CA GLY A 199 -6.57 13.01 -17.66
C GLY A 199 -5.61 13.48 -16.56
N LEU A 200 -5.13 14.72 -16.65
CA LEU A 200 -4.23 15.33 -15.67
C LEU A 200 -4.95 15.85 -14.42
N GLY A 201 -6.29 15.97 -14.45
CA GLY A 201 -7.08 16.31 -13.27
C GLY A 201 -8.06 17.46 -13.39
N PHE A 202 -8.22 18.05 -14.58
CA PHE A 202 -9.29 19.02 -14.84
C PHE A 202 -10.63 18.29 -14.99
N LEU A 203 -11.08 17.59 -13.95
CA LEU A 203 -12.24 16.71 -14.03
C LEU A 203 -12.88 16.59 -12.65
N SER A 204 -14.18 16.91 -12.57
CA SER A 204 -14.96 16.67 -11.36
C SER A 204 -15.42 15.22 -11.30
N THR A 205 -15.49 14.66 -10.08
CA THR A 205 -15.92 13.27 -9.84
C THR A 205 -17.35 13.17 -9.30
N ASN A 206 -18.11 14.26 -9.40
CA ASN A 206 -19.48 14.30 -8.93
C ASN A 206 -20.40 13.39 -9.76
N VAL A 207 -21.46 12.90 -9.12
CA VAL A 207 -22.53 12.15 -9.78
C VAL A 207 -23.84 12.89 -9.54
N TYR A 208 -24.63 13.04 -10.60
CA TYR A 208 -25.98 13.60 -10.54
C TYR A 208 -27.01 12.54 -10.93
N ASP A 209 -27.94 12.26 -10.03
CA ASP A 209 -29.07 11.36 -10.27
C ASP A 209 -30.29 12.20 -10.68
N LYS A 210 -30.63 12.14 -11.98
CA LYS A 210 -31.76 12.86 -12.57
C LYS A 210 -33.12 12.36 -12.10
N LEU A 211 -33.23 11.11 -11.62
CA LEU A 211 -34.51 10.55 -11.17
C LEU A 211 -34.93 11.15 -9.82
N PHE A 212 -33.95 11.42 -8.96
CA PHE A 212 -34.20 11.90 -7.59
C PHE A 212 -33.78 13.36 -7.36
N ASP A 213 -33.11 14.00 -8.32
CA ASP A 213 -32.46 15.31 -8.16
C ASP A 213 -31.44 15.34 -7.03
N TYR A 214 -30.71 14.24 -6.85
CA TYR A 214 -29.64 14.11 -5.85
C TYR A 214 -28.27 14.21 -6.50
N GLY A 215 -27.33 14.83 -5.80
CA GLY A 215 -25.91 14.83 -6.14
C GLY A 215 -25.10 14.03 -5.12
N SER A 216 -23.99 13.44 -5.55
CA SER A 216 -23.02 12.80 -4.66
C SER A 216 -21.57 13.09 -5.06
N ILE A 217 -20.71 13.20 -4.06
CA ILE A 217 -19.26 13.31 -4.11
C ILE A 217 -18.71 12.51 -2.93
N ASP A 218 -18.46 11.21 -3.12
CA ASP A 218 -18.00 10.36 -2.02
C ASP A 218 -16.50 10.53 -1.71
N GLN A 219 -15.74 10.97 -2.72
CA GLN A 219 -14.27 10.99 -2.67
C GLN A 219 -13.70 12.22 -3.39
N PRO A 220 -13.70 13.36 -2.67
CA PRO A 220 -12.99 14.60 -2.95
C PRO A 220 -11.86 14.61 -3.96
N THR A 221 -11.93 15.21 -5.15
CA THR A 221 -10.68 15.57 -5.84
C THR A 221 -10.20 16.97 -5.46
N PRO A 222 -8.92 17.32 -5.67
CA PRO A 222 -8.48 18.71 -5.62
C PRO A 222 -9.31 19.62 -6.51
N PHE A 223 -9.72 19.15 -7.70
CA PHE A 223 -10.59 19.91 -8.60
C PHE A 223 -11.89 20.29 -7.90
N ASP A 224 -12.60 19.33 -7.31
CA ASP A 224 -13.84 19.58 -6.54
C ASP A 224 -13.62 20.54 -5.36
N ALA A 225 -12.45 20.51 -4.73
CA ALA A 225 -12.11 21.34 -3.58
C ALA A 225 -11.77 22.80 -3.94
N TYR A 226 -11.39 23.09 -5.18
CA TYR A 226 -11.19 24.45 -5.68
C TYR A 226 -12.48 25.08 -6.23
N ILE A 227 -13.60 24.37 -6.19
CA ILE A 227 -14.89 24.86 -6.67
C ILE A 227 -15.71 25.38 -5.51
N GLN A 228 -16.33 26.54 -5.72
CA GLN A 228 -17.10 27.25 -4.71
C GLN A 228 -18.48 27.63 -5.24
N THR A 229 -19.46 27.53 -4.37
CA THR A 229 -20.81 28.09 -4.55
C THR A 229 -20.81 29.62 -4.39
N PRO A 230 -21.86 30.32 -4.85
CA PRO A 230 -21.95 31.79 -4.72
C PRO A 230 -21.87 32.30 -3.27
N ASP A 231 -22.40 31.52 -2.31
CA ASP A 231 -22.40 31.79 -0.87
C ASP A 231 -21.08 31.42 -0.16
N GLY A 232 -20.07 30.93 -0.90
CA GLY A 232 -18.72 30.74 -0.39
C GLY A 232 -18.40 29.33 0.14
N ARG A 233 -19.31 28.37 0.01
CA ARG A 233 -19.06 26.98 0.41
C ARG A 233 -18.31 26.24 -0.69
N ARG A 234 -17.38 25.35 -0.33
CA ARG A 234 -16.69 24.51 -1.33
C ARG A 234 -17.59 23.36 -1.75
N LEU A 235 -17.53 23.00 -3.02
CA LEU A 235 -18.30 21.89 -3.57
C LEU A 235 -17.94 20.56 -2.89
N ALA A 236 -16.63 20.31 -2.67
CA ALA A 236 -16.12 19.14 -1.97
C ALA A 236 -16.59 18.96 -0.51
N ASP A 237 -17.12 20.00 0.12
CA ASP A 237 -17.59 19.97 1.51
C ASP A 237 -19.11 19.87 1.62
N MET A 238 -19.82 19.84 0.51
CA MET A 238 -21.27 19.74 0.55
C MET A 238 -21.73 18.38 1.11
N PRO A 239 -22.88 18.34 1.81
CA PRO A 239 -23.47 17.07 2.23
C PRO A 239 -23.65 16.13 1.04
N SER A 240 -23.14 14.90 1.15
CA SER A 240 -23.15 13.91 0.07
C SER A 240 -23.53 12.52 0.62
N PRO A 241 -24.42 11.77 -0.07
CA PRO A 241 -25.30 12.23 -1.14
C PRO A 241 -26.39 13.17 -0.61
N SER A 242 -26.81 14.19 -1.38
CA SER A 242 -27.93 15.06 -0.98
C SER A 242 -28.65 15.73 -2.15
N SER A 243 -29.92 16.09 -1.92
CA SER A 243 -30.70 16.92 -2.86
C SER A 243 -30.18 18.36 -2.92
N GLU A 244 -29.53 18.81 -1.84
CA GLU A 244 -28.89 20.13 -1.82
C GLU A 244 -27.71 20.16 -2.79
N LEU A 245 -26.86 19.14 -2.75
CA LEU A 245 -25.77 18.98 -3.69
C LEU A 245 -26.30 18.86 -5.12
N GLY A 246 -27.36 18.08 -5.36
CA GLY A 246 -28.01 17.97 -6.67
C GLY A 246 -28.39 19.34 -7.27
N LYS A 247 -29.02 20.22 -6.48
CA LYS A 247 -29.34 21.60 -6.89
C LYS A 247 -28.10 22.44 -7.14
N THR A 248 -27.05 22.26 -6.34
CA THR A 248 -25.77 22.95 -6.54
C THR A 248 -25.11 22.58 -7.86
N LEU A 249 -25.17 21.30 -8.26
CA LEU A 249 -24.52 20.84 -9.50
C LEU A 249 -25.09 21.46 -10.78
N ILE A 250 -26.31 22.02 -10.71
CA ILE A 250 -27.00 22.73 -11.80
C ILE A 250 -27.15 24.24 -11.53
N SER A 251 -26.37 24.77 -10.59
CA SER A 251 -26.33 26.19 -10.22
C SER A 251 -24.95 26.78 -10.53
N PRO A 252 -24.81 28.12 -10.68
CA PRO A 252 -23.52 28.73 -10.97
C PRO A 252 -22.44 28.36 -9.95
N LEU A 253 -21.35 27.77 -10.45
CA LEU A 253 -20.16 27.42 -9.68
C LEU A 253 -18.92 28.14 -10.19
N TYR A 254 -17.97 28.34 -9.29
CA TYR A 254 -16.77 29.13 -9.58
C TYR A 254 -15.52 28.45 -9.07
N TRP A 255 -14.45 28.48 -9.88
CA TRP A 255 -13.11 28.14 -9.42
C TRP A 255 -12.49 29.29 -8.65
N ILE A 256 -11.84 28.97 -7.53
CA ILE A 256 -11.30 29.95 -6.57
C ILE A 256 -9.79 29.90 -6.33
N GLY A 257 -9.05 29.14 -7.13
CA GLY A 257 -7.59 29.08 -7.02
C GLY A 257 -6.92 30.43 -7.29
N GLU A 258 -5.87 30.74 -6.52
CA GLU A 258 -5.22 32.06 -6.55
C GLU A 258 -4.47 32.31 -7.86
N ASN A 259 -3.86 31.29 -8.46
CA ASN A 259 -3.20 31.45 -9.75
C ASN A 259 -4.22 31.70 -10.86
N GLY A 260 -5.30 30.91 -10.90
CA GLY A 260 -6.40 31.10 -11.85
C GLY A 260 -6.99 32.49 -11.75
N LYS A 261 -7.38 32.94 -10.54
CA LYS A 261 -7.91 34.30 -10.32
C LYS A 261 -6.94 35.37 -10.80
N ARG A 262 -5.64 35.24 -10.50
CA ARG A 262 -4.62 36.21 -10.91
C ARG A 262 -4.55 36.38 -12.43
N VAL A 263 -4.68 35.28 -13.19
CA VAL A 263 -4.73 35.33 -14.66
C VAL A 263 -6.09 35.83 -15.16
N ASN A 264 -7.17 35.54 -14.45
CA ASN A 264 -8.53 35.99 -14.75
C ASN A 264 -8.85 37.41 -14.19
N GLY A 265 -7.87 38.31 -14.16
CA GLY A 265 -8.07 39.70 -13.73
C GLY A 265 -8.41 39.92 -12.25
N GLY A 266 -8.15 38.93 -11.39
CA GLY A 266 -8.49 38.91 -9.97
C GLY A 266 -9.86 38.30 -9.65
N GLU A 267 -10.66 38.00 -10.66
CA GLU A 267 -12.04 37.51 -10.52
C GLU A 267 -12.11 35.98 -10.44
N LYS A 268 -13.15 35.46 -9.79
CA LYS A 268 -13.44 34.01 -9.79
C LYS A 268 -13.75 33.54 -11.22
N ILE A 269 -13.34 32.31 -11.54
CA ILE A 269 -13.51 31.75 -12.90
C ILE A 269 -14.82 30.98 -12.93
N LYS A 270 -15.70 31.31 -13.88
CA LYS A 270 -17.03 30.70 -13.98
C LYS A 270 -16.95 29.33 -14.67
N LEU A 271 -17.58 28.31 -14.09
CA LEU A 271 -17.61 26.96 -14.64
C LEU A 271 -18.91 26.67 -15.39
N TYR A 272 -18.82 25.77 -16.36
CA TYR A 272 -19.97 25.30 -17.13
C TYR A 272 -20.93 24.51 -16.22
N THR A 273 -22.04 25.16 -15.87
CA THR A 273 -23.06 24.65 -14.95
C THR A 273 -24.45 24.89 -15.54
N PRO A 274 -24.81 24.18 -16.62
CA PRO A 274 -26.11 24.31 -17.25
C PRO A 274 -27.25 23.95 -16.28
N THR A 275 -28.45 24.47 -16.54
CA THR A 275 -29.65 24.17 -15.74
C THR A 275 -30.11 22.71 -15.89
N ILE A 276 -29.68 22.03 -16.97
CA ILE A 276 -29.81 20.59 -17.16
C ILE A 276 -28.41 20.02 -17.05
N TYR A 277 -28.18 19.16 -16.05
CA TYR A 277 -26.89 18.51 -15.87
C TYR A 277 -26.51 17.69 -17.10
N ASP A 278 -25.34 17.99 -17.64
CA ASP A 278 -24.73 17.33 -18.79
C ASP A 278 -23.57 16.42 -18.34
N ALA A 279 -23.73 15.12 -18.56
CA ALA A 279 -22.81 14.11 -18.05
C ALA A 279 -21.48 14.13 -18.81
N GLY A 280 -20.40 14.31 -18.07
CA GLY A 280 -19.05 14.43 -18.61
C GLY A 280 -18.64 15.85 -18.98
N SER A 281 -19.59 16.80 -19.01
CA SER A 281 -19.29 18.20 -19.32
C SER A 281 -19.55 19.16 -18.16
N SER A 282 -20.64 18.99 -17.41
CA SER A 282 -20.98 19.88 -16.29
C SER A 282 -19.88 19.88 -15.23
N ILE A 283 -19.49 21.08 -14.79
CA ILE A 283 -18.49 21.38 -13.75
C ILE A 283 -17.04 21.10 -14.17
N SER A 284 -16.83 20.13 -15.05
CA SER A 284 -15.52 19.76 -15.62
C SER A 284 -15.04 20.68 -16.74
N HIS A 285 -15.73 21.79 -17.00
CA HIS A 285 -15.40 22.74 -18.05
C HIS A 285 -15.55 24.20 -17.60
N LEU A 286 -14.88 25.09 -18.30
CA LEU A 286 -15.10 26.54 -18.25
C LEU A 286 -16.44 26.90 -18.89
N ASP A 287 -17.08 27.96 -18.39
CA ASP A 287 -18.35 28.44 -18.95
C ASP A 287 -18.20 28.85 -20.42
N GLU A 288 -18.84 28.09 -21.31
CA GLU A 288 -18.85 28.31 -22.76
C GLU A 288 -19.09 29.79 -23.13
N THR A 289 -20.21 30.38 -22.69
CA THR A 289 -20.57 31.76 -23.07
C THR A 289 -19.52 32.79 -22.66
N THR A 290 -18.82 32.54 -21.55
CA THR A 290 -17.79 33.43 -21.03
C THR A 290 -16.47 33.27 -21.77
N TYR A 291 -16.06 32.04 -22.09
CA TYR A 291 -14.68 31.74 -22.50
C TYR A 291 -14.50 31.33 -23.97
N THR A 292 -15.54 30.98 -24.74
CA THR A 292 -15.39 30.57 -26.16
C THR A 292 -14.79 31.67 -27.04
N LYS A 293 -14.90 32.95 -26.64
CA LYS A 293 -14.31 34.10 -27.38
C LYS A 293 -12.98 34.59 -26.81
N SER A 294 -12.41 33.88 -25.83
CA SER A 294 -11.20 34.30 -25.12
C SER A 294 -9.90 33.89 -25.84
N GLY A 295 -9.99 33.24 -27.00
CA GLY A 295 -8.83 32.77 -27.74
C GLY A 295 -8.20 31.57 -27.04
N LEU A 296 -6.97 31.71 -26.53
CA LEU A 296 -6.23 30.61 -25.91
C LEU A 296 -6.91 30.01 -24.66
N ASP A 297 -7.81 30.74 -23.99
CA ASP A 297 -8.49 30.25 -22.78
C ASP A 297 -9.81 29.51 -23.08
N SER A 298 -10.10 29.25 -24.36
CA SER A 298 -11.23 28.40 -24.81
C SER A 298 -10.97 26.90 -24.65
N VAL A 299 -9.72 26.48 -24.42
CA VAL A 299 -9.32 25.05 -24.48
C VAL A 299 -10.21 24.14 -23.64
N MET A 300 -10.69 24.58 -22.48
CA MET A 300 -11.57 23.80 -21.61
C MET A 300 -13.03 24.25 -21.63
N THR A 301 -13.53 24.86 -22.70
CA THR A 301 -14.98 24.95 -22.93
C THR A 301 -15.51 23.61 -23.43
N PRO A 302 -16.77 23.24 -23.11
CA PRO A 302 -17.29 21.89 -23.42
C PRO A 302 -17.46 21.63 -24.92
N ASN A 303 -17.70 22.67 -25.73
CA ASN A 303 -17.88 22.54 -27.17
C ASN A 303 -16.60 22.93 -27.91
N LEU A 304 -16.26 22.15 -28.94
CA LEU A 304 -15.30 22.54 -29.98
C LEU A 304 -16.07 22.79 -31.27
N GLU A 305 -16.03 24.01 -31.80
CA GLU A 305 -16.71 24.36 -33.05
C GLU A 305 -15.92 23.87 -34.28
N ALA A 306 -16.62 23.51 -35.37
CA ALA A 306 -15.94 23.13 -36.61
C ALA A 306 -15.11 24.31 -37.17
N GLY A 307 -13.86 24.04 -37.52
CA GLY A 307 -12.88 25.06 -37.92
C GLY A 307 -12.11 25.72 -36.76
N GLU A 308 -12.43 25.41 -35.51
CA GLU A 308 -11.72 25.90 -34.33
C GLU A 308 -10.38 25.18 -34.14
N VAL A 309 -9.33 25.93 -33.74
CA VAL A 309 -7.97 25.41 -33.58
C VAL A 309 -7.27 26.06 -32.38
N PHE A 310 -6.72 25.22 -31.50
CA PHE A 310 -5.78 25.63 -30.46
C PHE A 310 -4.69 24.57 -30.24
N HIS A 311 -3.43 25.00 -30.26
CA HIS A 311 -2.26 24.12 -30.03
C HIS A 311 -1.48 24.47 -28.77
N GLN A 312 -2.11 25.21 -27.86
CA GLN A 312 -1.56 25.55 -26.54
C GLN A 312 -2.66 25.54 -25.48
N PRO A 313 -2.39 25.04 -24.25
CA PRO A 313 -3.38 24.98 -23.18
C PRO A 313 -4.00 26.33 -22.77
N GLY A 314 -3.28 27.43 -23.04
CA GLY A 314 -3.68 28.77 -22.63
C GLY A 314 -3.28 29.11 -21.18
N PRO A 315 -3.09 30.41 -20.88
CA PRO A 315 -2.61 30.84 -19.57
C PRO A 315 -3.60 30.51 -18.43
N LEU A 316 -4.91 30.53 -18.67
CA LEU A 316 -5.91 30.25 -17.64
C LEU A 316 -5.89 28.78 -17.22
N LEU A 317 -5.89 27.86 -18.18
CA LEU A 317 -5.81 26.42 -17.90
C LEU A 317 -4.51 26.09 -17.15
N LEU A 318 -3.37 26.59 -17.61
CA LEU A 318 -2.09 26.37 -16.93
C LEU A 318 -2.09 26.87 -15.49
N ALA A 319 -2.71 28.03 -15.24
CA ALA A 319 -2.83 28.58 -13.89
C ALA A 319 -3.73 27.72 -12.99
N MET A 320 -4.85 27.20 -13.51
CA MET A 320 -5.71 26.26 -12.78
C MET A 320 -5.02 24.91 -12.54
N MET A 321 -4.23 24.41 -13.49
CA MET A 321 -3.43 23.20 -13.30
C MET A 321 -2.35 23.39 -12.23
N GLU A 322 -1.77 24.58 -12.10
CA GLU A 322 -0.84 24.90 -11.02
C GLU A 322 -1.56 24.98 -9.66
N ASP A 323 -2.77 25.55 -9.61
CA ASP A 323 -3.60 25.55 -8.40
C ASP A 323 -3.85 24.12 -7.89
N LEU A 324 -4.13 23.15 -8.77
CA LEU A 324 -4.33 21.74 -8.40
C LEU A 324 -3.14 21.10 -7.65
N ARG A 325 -1.93 21.67 -7.77
CA ARG A 325 -0.71 21.18 -7.09
C ARG A 325 -0.58 21.71 -5.66
N ALA A 326 -1.39 22.69 -5.27
CA ALA A 326 -1.39 23.30 -3.96
C ALA A 326 -2.51 22.76 -3.06
N LYS A 327 -2.44 23.10 -1.77
CA LYS A 327 -3.52 22.80 -0.84
C LYS A 327 -4.70 23.75 -1.13
N PRO A 328 -5.92 23.25 -1.35
CA PRO A 328 -7.06 24.12 -1.61
C PRO A 328 -7.39 25.01 -0.40
N PRO A 329 -8.06 26.16 -0.62
CA PRO A 329 -8.51 27.04 0.45
C PRO A 329 -9.36 26.27 1.46
N VAL A 330 -9.28 26.63 2.74
CA VAL A 330 -10.08 25.98 3.80
C VAL A 330 -11.57 26.15 3.53
N GLY A 331 -12.36 25.11 3.82
CA GLY A 331 -13.82 25.17 3.69
C GLY A 331 -14.46 25.95 4.82
N LEU A 332 -15.77 26.20 4.66
CA LEU A 332 -16.60 26.76 5.71
C LEU A 332 -17.35 25.65 6.43
N ALA A 333 -17.27 25.62 7.76
CA ALA A 333 -18.08 24.71 8.57
C ALA A 333 -19.56 25.11 8.47
N VAL A 334 -20.44 24.16 8.16
CA VAL A 334 -21.89 24.40 8.06
C VAL A 334 -22.69 23.86 9.25
N SER A 335 -22.10 22.96 10.03
CA SER A 335 -22.70 22.38 11.25
C SER A 335 -21.62 22.03 12.26
N ILE A 336 -21.98 21.70 13.49
CA ILE A 336 -21.06 20.99 14.39
C ILE A 336 -20.73 19.59 13.84
N PRO A 337 -19.57 18.99 14.18
CA PRO A 337 -19.25 17.63 13.77
C PRO A 337 -20.14 16.59 14.44
N ASP A 338 -20.38 15.48 13.75
CA ASP A 338 -20.92 14.26 14.36
C ASP A 338 -19.86 13.60 15.25
N ALA A 339 -20.27 12.60 16.03
CA ALA A 339 -19.34 11.82 16.84
C ALA A 339 -18.32 11.07 15.93
N PRO A 340 -17.04 10.98 16.34
CA PRO A 340 -16.11 10.02 15.75
C PRO A 340 -16.69 8.60 15.78
N ARG A 341 -16.38 7.79 14.75
CA ARG A 341 -16.91 6.43 14.57
C ARG A 341 -15.85 5.39 14.91
N ASN A 342 -16.27 4.14 15.14
CA ASN A 342 -15.37 2.99 15.36
C ASN A 342 -14.24 3.28 16.36
N VAL A 343 -14.59 3.96 17.46
CA VAL A 343 -13.64 4.43 18.46
C VAL A 343 -13.14 3.24 19.30
N GLU A 344 -11.84 2.97 19.25
CA GLU A 344 -11.18 1.89 19.99
C GLU A 344 -9.99 2.43 20.80
N ALA A 345 -9.75 1.84 21.96
CA ALA A 345 -8.54 2.02 22.73
C ALA A 345 -7.72 0.72 22.68
N LEU A 346 -6.45 0.86 22.34
CA LEU A 346 -5.48 -0.23 22.32
C LEU A 346 -4.54 -0.15 23.51
N ILE A 347 -4.28 -1.29 24.13
CA ILE A 347 -3.47 -1.48 25.34
C ILE A 347 -2.02 -1.14 25.06
N GLY A 348 -1.45 -0.15 25.74
CA GLY A 348 -0.02 0.16 25.73
C GLY A 348 0.66 -0.06 27.09
N ASN A 349 1.96 0.24 27.16
CA ASN A 349 2.70 0.28 28.41
C ASN A 349 2.66 1.69 28.99
N GLN A 350 1.98 1.85 30.12
CA GLN A 350 1.69 3.16 30.72
C GLN A 350 1.02 4.13 29.73
N SER A 351 0.35 3.58 28.72
CA SER A 351 -0.24 4.32 27.62
C SER A 351 -1.45 3.60 27.03
N ALA A 352 -2.21 4.32 26.22
CA ALA A 352 -3.27 3.81 25.35
C ALA A 352 -3.14 4.47 23.97
N ILE A 353 -3.38 3.71 22.91
CA ILE A 353 -3.46 4.23 21.53
C ILE A 353 -4.94 4.29 21.17
N ILE A 354 -5.44 5.48 20.87
CA ILE A 354 -6.86 5.69 20.57
C ILE A 354 -7.00 5.81 19.06
N THR A 355 -7.73 4.87 18.47
CA THR A 355 -8.03 4.80 17.04
C THR A 355 -9.51 5.13 16.83
N PHE A 356 -9.82 5.81 15.74
CA PHE A 356 -11.19 6.13 15.35
C PHE A 356 -11.27 6.48 13.87
N ASP A 357 -12.46 6.29 13.31
CA ASP A 357 -12.86 6.83 12.02
C ASP A 357 -13.41 8.24 12.17
N LEU A 358 -13.20 9.06 11.13
CA LEU A 358 -13.72 10.42 11.09
C LEU A 358 -15.27 10.42 11.19
N PRO A 359 -15.87 11.49 11.76
CA PRO A 359 -17.31 11.73 11.70
C PRO A 359 -17.85 11.60 10.27
N ALA A 360 -19.11 11.15 10.12
CA ALA A 360 -19.72 10.99 8.80
C ALA A 360 -19.77 12.32 8.04
N ASN A 361 -20.07 13.42 8.74
CA ASN A 361 -20.09 14.77 8.20
C ASN A 361 -18.73 15.51 8.30
N ALA A 362 -17.60 14.83 8.55
CA ALA A 362 -16.33 15.49 8.90
C ALA A 362 -15.87 16.57 7.90
N ARG A 363 -16.16 16.38 6.60
CA ARG A 363 -15.88 17.37 5.56
C ARG A 363 -16.81 18.58 5.62
N ALA A 364 -18.13 18.37 5.63
CA ALA A 364 -19.09 19.47 5.77
C ALA A 364 -18.91 20.25 7.07
N ALA A 365 -18.55 19.57 8.15
CA ALA A 365 -18.25 20.18 9.43
C ALA A 365 -16.85 20.84 9.46
N GLN A 366 -15.95 20.59 8.51
CA GLN A 366 -14.57 21.08 8.55
C GLN A 366 -13.90 20.80 9.91
N VAL A 367 -13.84 19.52 10.30
CA VAL A 367 -13.23 19.14 11.59
C VAL A 367 -11.78 19.60 11.64
N THR A 368 -11.44 20.38 12.68
CA THR A 368 -10.10 20.97 12.86
C THR A 368 -9.27 20.22 13.89
N SER A 369 -9.92 19.58 14.87
CA SER A 369 -9.24 18.81 15.91
C SER A 369 -10.16 17.75 16.54
N TYR A 370 -9.52 16.84 17.26
CA TYR A 370 -10.14 15.83 18.11
C TYR A 370 -9.62 15.98 19.53
N THR A 371 -10.49 15.75 20.51
CA THR A 371 -10.12 15.70 21.92
C THR A 371 -10.42 14.31 22.48
N VAL A 372 -9.41 13.69 23.10
CA VAL A 372 -9.55 12.45 23.85
C VAL A 372 -9.53 12.78 25.34
N LYS A 373 -10.59 12.45 26.05
CA LYS A 373 -10.71 12.60 27.50
C LYS A 373 -10.62 11.24 28.19
N ASN A 374 -9.68 11.09 29.12
CA ASN A 374 -9.62 9.96 30.03
C ASN A 374 -10.77 10.08 31.06
N LEU A 375 -11.73 9.18 30.99
CA LEU A 375 -12.93 9.24 31.85
C LEU A 375 -12.64 8.94 33.33
N LYS A 376 -11.47 8.42 33.65
CA LYS A 376 -11.05 8.11 35.02
C LYS A 376 -10.30 9.25 35.69
N THR A 377 -9.42 9.93 34.95
CA THR A 377 -8.54 10.99 35.49
C THR A 377 -8.92 12.39 35.04
N SER A 378 -9.85 12.51 34.09
CA SER A 378 -10.22 13.75 33.39
C SER A 378 -9.09 14.38 32.56
N LEU A 379 -7.96 13.69 32.38
CA LEU A 379 -6.89 14.13 31.48
C LEU A 379 -7.41 14.23 30.05
N THR A 380 -7.14 15.34 29.36
CA THR A 380 -7.48 15.54 27.96
C THR A 380 -6.23 15.66 27.10
N VAL A 381 -6.23 15.03 25.94
CA VAL A 381 -5.19 15.15 24.91
C VAL A 381 -5.87 15.49 23.60
N THR A 382 -5.30 16.41 22.83
CA THR A 382 -5.82 16.82 21.52
C THR A 382 -4.92 16.31 20.39
N GLY A 383 -5.52 16.08 19.24
CA GLY A 383 -4.84 15.72 17.99
C GLY A 383 -5.64 16.19 16.78
N THR A 384 -5.05 16.16 15.60
CA THR A 384 -5.73 16.56 14.34
C THR A 384 -6.21 15.36 13.53
N SER A 385 -5.79 14.15 13.90
CA SER A 385 -6.11 12.89 13.23
C SER A 385 -6.00 11.71 14.19
N SER A 386 -6.54 10.57 13.77
CA SER A 386 -6.34 9.26 14.40
C SER A 386 -5.03 8.63 13.87
N PRO A 387 -4.23 7.93 14.71
CA PRO A 387 -4.46 7.67 16.14
C PRO A 387 -3.97 8.80 17.07
N ILE A 388 -4.50 8.83 18.30
CA ILE A 388 -4.03 9.71 19.39
C ILE A 388 -3.48 8.86 20.54
N ILE A 389 -2.25 9.11 20.97
CA ILE A 389 -1.60 8.35 22.06
C ILE A 389 -1.75 9.09 23.40
N ILE A 390 -2.30 8.40 24.38
CA ILE A 390 -2.39 8.85 25.77
C ILE A 390 -1.27 8.20 26.59
N THR A 391 -0.45 8.99 27.28
CA THR A 391 0.66 8.50 28.12
C THR A 391 0.41 8.79 29.60
N GLY A 392 1.29 8.30 30.49
CA GLY A 392 1.20 8.55 31.93
C GLY A 392 0.14 7.71 32.65
N LEU A 393 -0.34 6.64 32.03
CA LEU A 393 -1.31 5.72 32.64
C LEU A 393 -0.61 4.75 33.60
N LYS A 394 -1.34 4.23 34.59
CA LYS A 394 -0.83 3.20 35.50
C LYS A 394 -1.15 1.81 34.97
N ASN A 395 -0.13 0.97 34.82
CA ASN A 395 -0.32 -0.44 34.45
C ASN A 395 -1.18 -1.18 35.49
N GLY A 396 -2.02 -2.11 35.02
CA GLY A 396 -2.94 -2.87 35.85
C GLY A 396 -4.20 -2.09 36.29
N THR A 397 -4.39 -0.85 35.83
CA THR A 397 -5.58 -0.05 36.11
C THR A 397 -6.48 0.04 34.87
N SER A 398 -7.78 -0.22 35.01
CA SER A 398 -8.73 -0.06 33.90
C SER A 398 -8.99 1.41 33.59
N TYR A 399 -9.00 1.75 32.30
CA TYR A 399 -9.31 3.07 31.74
C TYR A 399 -10.29 2.96 30.57
N THR A 400 -11.05 4.02 30.35
CA THR A 400 -11.95 4.23 29.20
C THR A 400 -11.80 5.69 28.77
N PHE A 401 -11.96 5.98 27.47
CA PHE A 401 -11.80 7.31 26.93
C PHE A 401 -13.04 7.75 26.16
N ALA A 402 -13.31 9.06 26.19
CA ALA A 402 -14.28 9.72 25.32
C ALA A 402 -13.52 10.50 24.25
N VAL A 403 -13.96 10.39 23.00
CA VAL A 403 -13.41 11.13 21.86
C VAL A 403 -14.48 12.07 21.31
N THR A 404 -14.12 13.33 21.12
CA THR A 404 -14.96 14.33 20.44
C THR A 404 -14.23 14.92 19.24
N ALA A 405 -14.99 15.33 18.24
CA ALA A 405 -14.52 16.13 17.11
C ALA A 405 -14.92 17.60 17.32
N GLN A 406 -14.07 18.53 16.87
CA GLN A 406 -14.28 19.97 17.04
C GLN A 406 -14.08 20.73 15.72
N ASN A 407 -14.84 21.80 15.56
CA ASN A 407 -14.65 22.82 14.52
C ASN A 407 -14.90 24.23 15.09
N SER A 408 -15.02 25.23 14.23
CA SER A 408 -15.32 26.62 14.61
C SER A 408 -16.73 26.84 15.16
N LEU A 409 -17.68 25.94 14.90
CA LEU A 409 -19.08 26.04 15.32
C LEU A 409 -19.36 25.32 16.65
N GLY A 410 -18.52 24.37 17.05
CA GLY A 410 -18.66 23.67 18.32
C GLY A 410 -17.99 22.29 18.34
N THR A 411 -18.47 21.46 19.26
CA THR A 411 -17.92 20.14 19.56
C THR A 411 -19.00 19.07 19.41
N SER A 412 -18.64 17.91 18.88
CA SER A 412 -19.53 16.76 18.75
C SER A 412 -19.95 16.20 20.11
N ILE A 413 -20.95 15.31 20.10
CA ILE A 413 -21.17 14.39 21.22
C ILE A 413 -19.96 13.45 21.40
N GLU A 414 -19.78 12.94 22.61
CA GLU A 414 -18.70 12.01 22.96
C GLU A 414 -18.94 10.61 22.38
N ALA A 415 -17.91 10.02 21.78
CA ALA A 415 -17.85 8.59 21.43
C ALA A 415 -16.91 7.85 22.40
N ILE A 416 -17.37 6.75 22.99
CA ILE A 416 -16.68 6.07 24.09
C ILE A 416 -15.93 4.83 23.59
N THR A 417 -14.67 4.66 24.00
CA THR A 417 -13.85 3.48 23.67
C THR A 417 -14.30 2.23 24.44
N ASN A 418 -13.81 1.06 24.01
CA ASN A 418 -13.70 -0.11 24.88
C ASN A 418 -12.81 0.19 26.12
N PRO A 419 -13.00 -0.52 27.24
CA PRO A 419 -12.10 -0.43 28.39
C PRO A 419 -10.78 -1.14 28.10
N ILE A 420 -9.67 -0.57 28.58
CA ILE A 420 -8.33 -1.15 28.49
C ILE A 420 -7.63 -1.17 29.84
N ILE A 421 -6.76 -2.16 30.03
CA ILE A 421 -5.86 -2.27 31.18
C ILE A 421 -4.43 -2.21 30.64
N PRO A 422 -3.72 -1.07 30.78
CA PRO A 422 -2.33 -0.94 30.34
C PRO A 422 -1.45 -1.97 31.03
N GLN A 423 -0.44 -2.46 30.33
CA GLN A 423 0.46 -3.48 30.85
C GLN A 423 1.91 -3.24 30.43
N ALA A 424 2.85 -3.71 31.23
CA ALA A 424 4.26 -3.60 30.88
C ALA A 424 4.59 -4.50 29.68
N GLY A 425 5.51 -4.02 28.84
CA GLY A 425 6.16 -4.86 27.84
C GLY A 425 7.15 -5.84 28.47
N TRP A 426 7.69 -6.75 27.66
CA TRP A 426 8.80 -7.61 28.06
C TRP A 426 10.06 -6.81 28.32
N LYS A 427 10.97 -7.37 29.14
CA LYS A 427 12.23 -6.69 29.46
C LYS A 427 13.22 -6.88 28.32
N LEU A 428 14.00 -5.84 28.02
CA LEU A 428 15.13 -5.97 27.11
C LEU A 428 16.17 -6.94 27.72
N GLY A 429 16.58 -7.91 26.92
CA GLY A 429 17.69 -8.81 27.21
C GLY A 429 19.05 -8.12 27.01
N PRO A 430 20.15 -8.76 27.45
CA PRO A 430 21.49 -8.23 27.23
C PRO A 430 21.77 -8.10 25.72
N ALA A 431 22.02 -6.86 25.27
CA ALA A 431 22.29 -6.57 23.87
C ALA A 431 23.63 -7.17 23.46
N ASN A 432 23.64 -8.14 22.54
CA ASN A 432 24.89 -8.68 22.00
C ASN A 432 24.91 -8.89 20.47
N LEU A 433 23.84 -8.45 19.78
CA LEU A 433 23.78 -8.41 18.32
C LEU A 433 23.44 -6.97 17.91
N THR A 434 24.42 -6.08 17.87
CA THR A 434 24.27 -4.66 17.48
C THR A 434 24.07 -4.52 15.96
N THR A 435 23.06 -5.20 15.41
CA THR A 435 22.84 -5.28 13.96
C THR A 435 21.51 -4.68 13.54
N ASP A 436 21.57 -3.99 12.41
CA ASP A 436 20.44 -3.69 11.55
C ASP A 436 20.00 -4.98 10.83
N GLY A 437 18.71 -5.26 10.82
CA GLY A 437 18.18 -6.48 10.23
C GLY A 437 16.65 -6.57 10.21
N ARG A 438 16.16 -7.34 9.23
CA ARG A 438 14.78 -7.76 9.01
C ARG A 438 14.76 -9.27 8.67
N ASP A 439 13.56 -9.84 8.55
CA ASP A 439 13.35 -11.25 8.16
C ASP A 439 14.20 -12.21 8.98
N LEU A 440 13.75 -12.57 10.19
CA LEU A 440 14.53 -13.38 11.12
C LEU A 440 14.21 -14.86 10.99
N ALA A 441 15.23 -15.70 11.08
CA ALA A 441 15.11 -17.12 11.36
C ALA A 441 16.21 -17.58 12.32
N SER A 442 15.90 -18.55 13.19
CA SER A 442 16.85 -19.06 14.18
C SER A 442 16.78 -20.56 14.29
N THR A 443 17.90 -21.18 14.67
CA THR A 443 17.95 -22.59 15.06
C THR A 443 19.23 -22.88 15.86
N THR A 444 19.40 -24.13 16.29
CA THR A 444 20.67 -24.64 16.82
C THR A 444 21.38 -25.47 15.76
N PHE A 445 22.61 -25.12 15.41
CA PHE A 445 23.42 -25.81 14.41
C PHE A 445 24.77 -26.24 15.00
N ASN A 446 25.11 -27.53 14.89
CA ASN A 446 26.30 -28.13 15.49
C ASN A 446 26.47 -27.79 16.98
N GLY A 447 25.35 -27.80 17.72
CA GLY A 447 25.29 -27.46 19.15
C GLY A 447 25.39 -25.96 19.47
N LYS A 448 25.47 -25.08 18.46
CA LYS A 448 25.58 -23.64 18.64
C LYS A 448 24.29 -22.92 18.22
N PRO A 449 23.85 -21.90 18.98
CA PRO A 449 22.77 -21.01 18.55
C PRO A 449 23.19 -20.24 17.30
N ILE A 450 22.30 -20.21 16.30
CA ILE A 450 22.48 -19.42 15.09
C ILE A 450 21.25 -18.56 14.79
N ILE A 451 21.50 -17.43 14.14
CA ILE A 451 20.49 -16.49 13.65
C ILE A 451 20.84 -16.21 12.19
N VAL A 452 19.85 -16.30 11.31
CA VAL A 452 19.93 -15.86 9.92
C VAL A 452 18.98 -14.68 9.76
N PHE A 453 19.45 -13.62 9.12
CA PHE A 453 18.67 -12.40 8.93
C PHE A 453 19.08 -11.65 7.68
N THR A 454 18.18 -10.84 7.13
CA THR A 454 18.50 -9.92 6.04
C THR A 454 18.91 -8.58 6.63
N GLN A 455 20.12 -8.10 6.34
CA GLN A 455 20.59 -6.78 6.77
C GLN A 455 19.76 -5.70 6.07
N ALA A 456 19.05 -4.86 6.82
CA ALA A 456 18.01 -4.03 6.23
C ALA A 456 18.56 -2.93 5.30
N ALA A 457 19.70 -2.33 5.65
CA ALA A 457 20.33 -1.24 4.90
C ALA A 457 20.95 -1.69 3.57
N LYS A 458 21.46 -2.93 3.50
CA LYS A 458 22.17 -3.45 2.32
C LYS A 458 21.40 -4.51 1.54
N GLY A 459 20.45 -5.18 2.19
CA GLY A 459 19.77 -6.35 1.63
C GLY A 459 20.64 -7.61 1.62
N ASP A 460 21.71 -7.67 2.42
CA ASP A 460 22.58 -8.85 2.48
C ASP A 460 22.00 -9.90 3.44
N LEU A 461 22.01 -11.18 3.06
CA LEU A 461 21.70 -12.29 3.95
C LEU A 461 22.90 -12.58 4.87
N MET A 462 22.67 -12.56 6.17
CA MET A 462 23.71 -12.65 7.20
C MET A 462 23.50 -13.86 8.08
N LEU A 463 24.59 -14.54 8.45
CA LEU A 463 24.64 -15.57 9.50
C LEU A 463 25.31 -14.97 10.74
N ALA A 464 24.68 -15.13 11.90
CA ALA A 464 25.30 -14.90 13.20
C ALA A 464 25.34 -16.21 13.99
N THR A 465 26.52 -16.62 14.47
CA THR A 465 26.72 -17.82 15.29
C THR A 465 27.25 -17.45 16.66
N TRP A 466 26.61 -17.95 17.72
CA TRP A 466 27.07 -17.76 19.09
C TRP A 466 28.24 -18.70 19.39
N ASN A 467 29.36 -18.14 19.87
CA ASN A 467 30.56 -18.90 20.22
C ASN A 467 30.76 -19.12 21.74
N GLY A 468 29.83 -18.64 22.57
CA GLY A 468 29.94 -18.65 24.04
C GLY A 468 30.28 -17.31 24.67
N SER A 469 30.64 -16.29 23.87
CA SER A 469 30.94 -14.94 24.39
C SER A 469 30.44 -13.82 23.49
N TYR A 470 30.47 -14.02 22.17
CA TYR A 470 29.97 -13.05 21.19
C TYR A 470 29.35 -13.76 19.99
N TRP A 471 28.58 -12.98 19.20
CA TRP A 471 28.05 -13.43 17.93
C TRP A 471 29.08 -13.19 16.82
N SER A 472 29.62 -14.27 16.26
CA SER A 472 30.44 -14.20 15.05
C SER A 472 29.53 -14.07 13.83
N LYS A 473 29.79 -13.09 12.96
CA LYS A 473 28.92 -12.73 11.83
C LYS A 473 29.63 -12.95 10.49
N SER A 474 28.90 -13.45 9.51
CA SER A 474 29.36 -13.56 8.13
C SER A 474 28.23 -13.30 7.15
N THR A 475 28.57 -12.82 5.96
CA THR A 475 27.62 -12.66 4.86
C THR A 475 27.44 -14.01 4.15
N ILE A 476 26.19 -14.47 4.02
CA ILE A 476 25.81 -15.69 3.30
C ILE A 476 25.62 -15.41 1.82
N ASP A 477 24.82 -14.42 1.45
CA ASP A 477 24.53 -14.03 0.06
C ASP A 477 24.03 -12.57 0.03
N GLY A 478 23.91 -11.94 -1.13
CA GLY A 478 23.45 -10.55 -1.27
C GLY A 478 24.11 -9.78 -2.41
N ALA A 479 23.93 -8.46 -2.42
CA ALA A 479 24.34 -7.64 -3.54
C ALA A 479 25.86 -7.68 -3.78
N GLY A 480 26.26 -7.85 -5.05
CA GLY A 480 27.67 -7.97 -5.43
C GLY A 480 28.27 -9.38 -5.29
N GLY A 481 27.44 -10.42 -5.13
CA GLY A 481 27.92 -11.80 -5.07
C GLY A 481 28.58 -12.33 -6.36
N SER A 482 29.40 -13.35 -6.17
CA SER A 482 30.08 -14.13 -7.21
C SER A 482 30.10 -15.62 -6.82
N ALA A 483 30.51 -16.52 -7.72
CA ALA A 483 30.59 -17.96 -7.46
C ALA A 483 29.24 -18.59 -7.02
N GLY A 484 28.15 -18.30 -7.74
CA GLY A 484 26.82 -18.86 -7.50
C GLY A 484 25.92 -18.02 -6.57
N ARG A 485 26.52 -17.06 -5.85
CA ARG A 485 25.83 -16.04 -5.06
C ARG A 485 25.05 -15.08 -5.96
N THR A 486 23.93 -14.55 -5.48
CA THR A 486 23.17 -13.53 -6.22
C THR A 486 23.94 -12.21 -6.31
N ARG A 487 23.54 -11.34 -7.22
CA ARG A 487 24.00 -9.94 -7.26
C ARG A 487 22.91 -8.97 -6.80
N ASN A 488 21.73 -9.48 -6.48
CA ASN A 488 20.57 -8.70 -6.07
C ASN A 488 20.47 -8.65 -4.55
N ASN A 489 19.67 -7.70 -4.05
CA ASN A 489 19.32 -7.67 -2.65
C ASN A 489 18.41 -8.86 -2.31
N ILE A 490 18.46 -9.32 -1.06
CA ILE A 490 17.62 -10.40 -0.57
C ILE A 490 16.26 -9.86 -0.11
N ALA A 491 15.22 -10.62 -0.46
CA ALA A 491 13.82 -10.35 -0.15
C ALA A 491 13.09 -11.64 0.26
N GLY A 492 11.92 -11.47 0.88
CA GLY A 492 11.05 -12.59 1.24
C GLY A 492 11.43 -13.32 2.52
N ASN A 493 10.68 -14.38 2.81
CA ASN A 493 10.83 -15.15 4.05
C ASN A 493 12.07 -16.06 4.02
N ILE A 494 12.69 -16.23 5.19
CA ILE A 494 13.81 -17.14 5.39
C ILE A 494 13.29 -18.43 6.04
N SER A 495 13.57 -19.58 5.44
CA SER A 495 13.33 -20.88 6.08
C SER A 495 14.63 -21.64 6.33
N LEU A 496 14.72 -22.28 7.50
CA LEU A 496 15.91 -23.00 7.97
C LEU A 496 15.58 -24.46 8.27
N CYS A 497 16.37 -25.36 7.70
CA CYS A 497 16.30 -26.78 7.99
C CYS A 497 17.69 -27.37 8.23
N LYS A 498 17.76 -28.48 8.95
CA LYS A 498 19.03 -29.15 9.26
C LYS A 498 18.96 -30.63 8.93
N SER A 499 19.99 -31.13 8.25
CA SER A 499 20.23 -32.57 8.06
C SER A 499 21.43 -33.01 8.90
N GLY A 500 21.60 -34.32 9.08
CA GLY A 500 22.66 -34.89 9.90
C GLY A 500 22.37 -34.86 11.41
N THR A 501 23.33 -35.29 12.22
CA THR A 501 23.16 -35.53 13.66
C THR A 501 24.34 -35.00 14.46
N GLY A 502 24.10 -34.61 15.71
CA GLY A 502 25.15 -34.14 16.62
C GLY A 502 25.85 -32.88 16.09
N THR A 503 27.17 -32.97 15.92
CA THR A 503 28.03 -31.88 15.40
C THR A 503 28.40 -32.05 13.92
N ASN A 504 27.83 -33.05 13.25
CA ASN A 504 27.99 -33.28 11.81
C ASN A 504 26.68 -32.99 11.09
N GLN A 505 26.19 -31.75 11.24
CA GLN A 505 24.98 -31.29 10.60
C GLN A 505 25.30 -30.46 9.36
N GLN A 506 24.36 -30.42 8.42
CA GLN A 506 24.33 -29.43 7.36
C GLN A 506 23.13 -28.51 7.56
N LEU A 507 23.34 -27.22 7.36
CA LEU A 507 22.31 -26.18 7.46
C LEU A 507 21.85 -25.80 6.06
N HIS A 508 20.55 -25.92 5.84
CA HIS A 508 19.88 -25.54 4.61
C HIS A 508 19.12 -24.23 4.84
N ILE A 509 19.42 -23.23 4.03
CA ILE A 509 18.88 -21.88 4.12
C ILE A 509 18.18 -21.56 2.80
N PHE A 510 16.87 -21.34 2.84
CA PHE A 510 16.09 -20.91 1.68
C PHE A 510 15.62 -19.46 1.86
N TYR A 511 15.70 -18.71 0.77
CA TYR A 511 15.43 -17.28 0.69
C TYR A 511 15.26 -16.88 -0.77
N SER A 512 14.78 -15.66 -1.02
CA SER A 512 14.59 -15.18 -2.39
C SER A 512 15.33 -13.87 -2.62
N ASP A 513 15.52 -13.48 -3.88
CA ASP A 513 16.09 -12.18 -4.21
C ASP A 513 15.05 -11.21 -4.76
N SER A 514 15.32 -9.91 -4.59
CA SER A 514 14.33 -8.85 -4.76
C SER A 514 14.11 -8.43 -6.21
N LYS A 515 14.81 -9.03 -7.17
CA LYS A 515 14.82 -8.57 -8.56
C LYS A 515 14.52 -9.68 -9.54
N ASP A 516 15.24 -10.79 -9.44
CA ASP A 516 14.99 -11.95 -10.28
C ASP A 516 13.84 -12.78 -9.71
N LEU A 517 13.47 -12.55 -8.44
CA LEU A 517 12.35 -13.20 -7.74
C LEU A 517 12.52 -14.73 -7.61
N ASP A 518 13.78 -15.17 -7.73
CA ASP A 518 14.21 -16.56 -7.63
C ASP A 518 14.14 -17.08 -6.19
N LEU A 519 13.72 -18.34 -6.03
CA LEU A 519 13.92 -19.10 -4.80
C LEU A 519 15.32 -19.70 -4.80
N ARG A 520 16.12 -19.33 -3.80
CA ARG A 520 17.53 -19.73 -3.68
C ARG A 520 17.75 -20.64 -2.48
N HIS A 521 18.81 -21.45 -2.56
CA HIS A 521 19.24 -22.35 -1.50
C HIS A 521 20.74 -22.16 -1.22
N ALA A 522 21.08 -21.86 0.03
CA ALA A 522 22.45 -21.91 0.54
C ALA A 522 22.61 -23.09 1.50
N LEU A 523 23.54 -23.98 1.18
CA LEU A 523 23.90 -25.13 2.00
C LEU A 523 25.23 -24.85 2.73
N TYR A 524 25.20 -24.94 4.05
CA TYR A 524 26.36 -24.72 4.92
C TYR A 524 26.75 -25.99 5.68
N ASP A 525 27.97 -26.46 5.50
CA ASP A 525 28.51 -27.66 6.16
C ASP A 525 29.21 -27.36 7.51
N GLY A 526 29.19 -26.10 7.95
CA GLY A 526 29.95 -25.63 9.12
C GLY A 526 31.29 -24.99 8.79
N LYS A 527 31.71 -25.00 7.53
CA LYS A 527 32.94 -24.38 7.03
C LYS A 527 32.71 -23.56 5.76
N THR A 528 32.01 -24.13 4.79
CA THR A 528 31.82 -23.56 3.44
C THR A 528 30.35 -23.52 3.05
N PHE A 529 30.01 -22.55 2.20
CA PHE A 529 28.68 -22.41 1.61
C PHE A 529 28.70 -22.89 0.15
N THR A 530 27.63 -23.55 -0.25
CA THR A 530 27.31 -23.84 -1.66
C THR A 530 25.94 -23.24 -2.00
N PHE A 531 25.79 -22.74 -3.22
CA PHE A 531 24.62 -21.96 -3.65
C PHE A 531 24.00 -22.58 -4.90
N GLU A 532 22.67 -22.61 -4.95
CA GLU A 532 21.90 -22.98 -6.13
C GLU A 532 20.60 -22.19 -6.20
N VAL A 533 20.08 -21.99 -7.41
CA VAL A 533 18.70 -21.53 -7.63
C VAL A 533 17.80 -22.77 -7.69
N VAL A 534 16.78 -22.79 -6.83
CA VAL A 534 15.79 -23.85 -6.75
C VAL A 534 14.72 -23.64 -7.82
N ASP A 535 14.14 -22.43 -7.88
CA ASP A 535 13.08 -22.07 -8.84
C ASP A 535 13.01 -20.56 -9.15
N GLY A 536 12.20 -20.14 -10.14
CA GLY A 536 12.01 -18.74 -10.59
C GLY A 536 12.83 -18.32 -11.82
N ASN A 537 13.96 -19.00 -12.05
CA ASN A 537 14.89 -18.75 -13.16
C ASN A 537 14.74 -19.76 -14.31
N GLY A 538 13.50 -20.12 -14.62
CA GLY A 538 13.17 -20.94 -15.78
C GLY A 538 13.28 -20.13 -17.09
N PRO A 539 13.37 -20.79 -18.25
CA PRO A 539 13.33 -20.09 -19.54
C PRO A 539 11.95 -19.53 -19.86
N THR A 540 10.89 -20.13 -19.31
CA THR A 540 9.49 -19.76 -19.52
C THR A 540 8.66 -20.12 -18.28
N ILE A 541 7.52 -19.48 -18.11
CA ILE A 541 6.52 -19.89 -17.12
C ILE A 541 5.91 -21.23 -17.59
N GLN A 542 5.94 -22.25 -16.73
CA GLN A 542 5.29 -23.53 -16.99
C GLN A 542 3.89 -23.53 -16.38
N SER A 543 2.86 -23.80 -17.21
CA SER A 543 1.48 -23.99 -16.72
C SER A 543 1.43 -25.08 -15.65
N TYR A 544 0.72 -24.79 -14.55
CA TYR A 544 0.55 -25.73 -13.44
C TYR A 544 -0.16 -27.04 -13.83
N GLU A 545 -0.89 -27.07 -14.95
CA GLU A 545 -1.61 -28.25 -15.43
C GLU A 545 -0.69 -29.34 -16.00
N ILE A 546 0.59 -29.03 -16.22
CA ILE A 546 1.57 -29.97 -16.76
C ILE A 546 2.13 -30.84 -15.61
N PRO A 547 1.94 -32.18 -15.63
CA PRO A 547 2.35 -33.05 -14.52
C PRO A 547 3.87 -33.12 -14.31
N ASP A 548 4.64 -33.18 -15.39
CA ASP A 548 6.10 -33.21 -15.35
C ASP A 548 6.65 -31.81 -15.13
N ARG A 549 6.75 -31.42 -13.87
CA ARG A 549 7.19 -30.07 -13.50
C ARG A 549 8.69 -29.89 -13.64
N VAL A 550 9.06 -28.70 -14.11
CA VAL A 550 10.43 -28.23 -14.22
C VAL A 550 10.55 -26.86 -13.56
N ARG A 551 11.80 -26.37 -13.47
CA ARG A 551 12.07 -25.00 -13.05
C ARG A 551 11.34 -24.00 -13.96
N THR A 552 10.59 -23.07 -13.36
CA THR A 552 9.70 -22.11 -14.03
C THR A 552 10.27 -20.69 -13.95
N ALA A 553 9.82 -19.79 -14.84
CA ALA A 553 10.15 -18.36 -14.83
C ALA A 553 9.18 -17.53 -13.95
N SER A 554 8.53 -18.16 -12.97
CA SER A 554 7.51 -17.54 -12.12
C SER A 554 8.13 -16.74 -10.97
N ASP A 555 7.41 -15.73 -10.48
CA ASP A 555 7.71 -15.13 -9.16
C ASP A 555 7.42 -16.14 -8.05
N VAL A 556 8.46 -16.54 -7.33
CA VAL A 556 8.42 -17.49 -6.21
C VAL A 556 9.01 -16.87 -4.94
N SER A 557 8.94 -15.55 -4.81
CA SER A 557 9.66 -14.80 -3.79
C SER A 557 8.93 -14.62 -2.46
N ILE A 558 7.64 -14.94 -2.39
CA ILE A 558 6.77 -14.49 -1.29
C ILE A 558 6.82 -15.38 -0.06
N SER A 559 6.56 -16.69 -0.20
CA SER A 559 6.51 -17.62 0.94
C SER A 559 7.26 -18.91 0.63
N ASN A 560 7.98 -19.42 1.63
CA ASN A 560 8.62 -20.72 1.55
C ASN A 560 8.73 -21.38 2.93
N ALA A 561 8.73 -22.71 2.95
CA ALA A 561 9.01 -23.51 4.14
C ALA A 561 9.73 -24.81 3.74
N CYS A 562 10.83 -25.11 4.42
CA CYS A 562 11.61 -26.31 4.17
C CYS A 562 11.22 -27.47 5.10
N ALA A 563 11.52 -28.69 4.66
CA ALA A 563 11.34 -29.92 5.43
C ALA A 563 12.45 -30.92 5.12
N ILE A 564 12.95 -31.62 6.14
CA ILE A 564 13.94 -32.68 5.98
C ILE A 564 13.42 -33.96 6.60
N THR A 565 13.31 -35.02 5.80
CA THR A 565 12.90 -36.36 6.21
C THR A 565 14.03 -37.35 5.90
N PRO A 566 13.96 -38.61 6.36
CA PRO A 566 14.87 -39.64 5.90
C PRO A 566 14.86 -39.88 4.37
N SER A 567 13.83 -39.40 3.66
CA SER A 567 13.73 -39.54 2.20
C SER A 567 14.44 -38.42 1.42
N GLY A 568 14.83 -37.33 2.08
CA GLY A 568 15.55 -36.22 1.47
C GLY A 568 15.11 -34.86 2.00
N ILE A 569 15.51 -33.80 1.29
CA ILE A 569 15.14 -32.42 1.56
C ILE A 569 14.04 -31.97 0.61
N SER A 570 13.06 -31.27 1.16
CA SER A 570 12.00 -30.59 0.43
C SER A 570 11.95 -29.12 0.80
N VAL A 571 11.57 -28.28 -0.16
CA VAL A 571 11.12 -26.90 0.07
C VAL A 571 9.79 -26.72 -0.62
N PHE A 572 8.87 -26.05 0.07
CA PHE A 572 7.53 -25.72 -0.40
C PHE A 572 7.45 -24.22 -0.55
N TYR A 573 6.81 -23.73 -1.59
CA TYR A 573 6.79 -22.31 -1.92
C TYR A 573 5.61 -21.95 -2.81
N ARG A 574 5.17 -20.70 -2.69
CA ARG A 574 4.13 -20.14 -3.53
C ARG A 574 4.69 -19.69 -4.87
N ASP A 575 3.97 -19.99 -5.94
CA ASP A 575 4.12 -19.36 -7.25
C ASP A 575 3.07 -18.24 -7.36
N GLU A 576 3.51 -16.99 -7.21
CA GLU A 576 2.64 -15.81 -7.27
C GLU A 576 2.06 -15.59 -8.67
N THR A 577 2.82 -15.96 -9.70
CA THR A 577 2.42 -15.76 -11.09
C THR A 577 1.17 -16.58 -11.44
N GLN A 578 1.03 -17.75 -10.83
CA GLN A 578 -0.05 -18.68 -11.10
C GLN A 578 -1.02 -18.86 -9.92
N GLY A 579 -0.65 -18.42 -8.73
CA GLY A 579 -1.45 -18.53 -7.52
C GLY A 579 -1.49 -19.93 -6.89
N VAL A 580 -0.42 -20.71 -7.06
CA VAL A 580 -0.38 -22.13 -6.67
C VAL A 580 0.72 -22.45 -5.66
N LEU A 581 0.55 -23.53 -4.89
CA LEU A 581 1.55 -24.02 -3.95
C LEU A 581 2.35 -25.14 -4.60
N LEU A 582 3.65 -24.96 -4.70
CA LEU A 582 4.59 -25.88 -5.30
C LEU A 582 5.51 -26.51 -4.25
N GLY A 583 6.12 -27.63 -4.63
CA GLY A 583 7.19 -28.26 -3.90
C GLY A 583 8.37 -28.61 -4.79
N ALA A 584 9.57 -28.55 -4.24
CA ALA A 584 10.78 -29.10 -4.84
C ALA A 584 11.43 -30.05 -3.82
N THR A 585 11.68 -31.29 -4.23
CA THR A 585 12.29 -32.33 -3.38
C THR A 585 13.56 -32.88 -4.01
N LYS A 586 14.67 -32.85 -3.26
CA LYS A 586 15.93 -33.54 -3.58
C LYS A 586 16.03 -34.79 -2.70
N ARG A 587 15.82 -35.96 -3.32
CA ARG A 587 15.82 -37.26 -2.64
C ARG A 587 17.24 -37.67 -2.21
N VAL A 588 17.36 -38.52 -1.20
CA VAL A 588 18.65 -39.08 -0.78
C VAL A 588 19.39 -39.69 -1.98
N ASN A 589 20.71 -39.48 -2.06
CA ASN A 589 21.58 -39.92 -3.15
C ASN A 589 21.26 -39.33 -4.54
N THR A 590 20.50 -38.24 -4.61
CA THR A 590 20.24 -37.51 -5.86
C THR A 590 20.72 -36.06 -5.76
N THR A 591 21.09 -35.48 -6.89
CA THR A 591 21.52 -34.07 -6.96
C THR A 591 20.46 -33.15 -7.57
N LYS A 592 19.44 -33.72 -8.22
CA LYS A 592 18.40 -32.98 -8.94
C LYS A 592 17.17 -32.75 -8.07
N TRP A 593 16.58 -31.57 -8.20
CA TRP A 593 15.26 -31.27 -7.67
C TRP A 593 14.19 -31.96 -8.52
N VAL A 594 13.21 -32.55 -7.86
CA VAL A 594 11.97 -33.03 -8.45
C VAL A 594 10.86 -32.08 -8.01
N TYR A 595 10.20 -31.47 -8.98
CA TYR A 595 9.17 -30.47 -8.75
C TYR A 595 7.79 -31.13 -8.71
N GLU A 596 6.89 -30.57 -7.91
CA GLU A 596 5.53 -31.06 -7.73
C GLU A 596 4.56 -29.90 -7.52
N LEU A 597 3.33 -30.09 -7.98
CA LEU A 597 2.22 -29.24 -7.64
C LEU A 597 1.55 -29.80 -6.38
N ILE A 598 1.41 -28.98 -5.34
CA ILE A 598 0.86 -29.41 -4.04
C ILE A 598 -0.59 -28.98 -3.88
N ASP A 599 -0.91 -27.68 -3.94
CA ASP A 599 -2.30 -27.20 -3.84
C ASP A 599 -2.56 -25.98 -4.73
N GLY A 600 -3.82 -25.58 -4.93
CA GLY A 600 -4.24 -24.48 -5.82
C GLY A 600 -4.59 -24.89 -7.25
N ASP A 601 -4.82 -26.18 -7.50
CA ASP A 601 -5.28 -26.67 -8.82
C ASP A 601 -6.81 -26.61 -8.88
N ARG A 602 -7.36 -26.13 -10.01
CA ARG A 602 -8.81 -25.95 -10.22
C ARG A 602 -9.60 -27.26 -10.38
N LYS A 603 -9.04 -28.42 -9.99
CA LYS A 603 -9.64 -29.77 -10.13
C LYS A 603 -9.95 -30.43 -8.78
N THR A 604 -10.99 -31.28 -8.78
CA THR A 604 -11.75 -31.75 -7.59
C THR A 604 -11.11 -32.87 -6.74
N ASP A 605 -9.78 -32.92 -6.58
CA ASP A 605 -9.11 -33.97 -5.79
C ASP A 605 -8.93 -33.57 -4.30
N ASN A 606 -9.98 -33.01 -3.68
CA ASN A 606 -9.95 -32.40 -2.34
C ASN A 606 -8.90 -31.30 -2.16
N ARG A 607 -8.42 -30.73 -3.27
CA ARG A 607 -7.53 -29.58 -3.37
C ARG A 607 -8.35 -28.28 -3.42
N THR A 608 -7.74 -27.18 -3.02
CA THR A 608 -8.43 -25.89 -3.08
C THR A 608 -8.35 -25.28 -4.47
N THR A 609 -9.42 -24.58 -4.87
CA THR A 609 -9.53 -23.86 -6.15
C THR A 609 -9.11 -22.38 -6.02
N GLY A 610 -8.74 -21.94 -4.82
CA GLY A 610 -8.37 -20.56 -4.51
C GLY A 610 -6.89 -20.26 -4.73
N ASP A 611 -6.53 -19.00 -4.52
CA ASP A 611 -5.15 -18.53 -4.55
C ASP A 611 -4.45 -18.91 -3.22
N VAL A 612 -3.35 -19.67 -3.23
CA VAL A 612 -2.87 -20.39 -2.03
C VAL A 612 -1.50 -20.02 -1.50
N ALA A 613 -1.28 -20.23 -0.21
CA ALA A 613 0.01 -20.16 0.46
C ALA A 613 0.67 -18.77 0.46
N PHE A 614 -0.13 -17.73 0.63
CA PHE A 614 0.40 -16.40 0.99
C PHE A 614 1.23 -16.49 2.27
N HIS A 615 0.79 -17.34 3.20
CA HIS A 615 1.54 -17.76 4.36
C HIS A 615 1.66 -19.28 4.39
N LEU A 616 2.85 -19.76 4.72
CA LEU A 616 3.19 -21.18 4.65
C LEU A 616 4.13 -21.53 5.80
N ALA A 617 3.84 -22.65 6.47
CA ALA A 617 4.72 -23.19 7.49
C ALA A 617 4.77 -24.73 7.41
N ALA A 618 5.94 -25.30 7.70
CA ALA A 618 6.19 -26.72 7.62
C ALA A 618 6.79 -27.28 8.92
N TYR A 619 6.45 -28.52 9.25
CA TYR A 619 7.03 -29.27 10.35
C TYR A 619 7.22 -30.74 9.97
N VAL A 620 8.26 -31.39 10.48
CA VAL A 620 8.52 -32.82 10.25
C VAL A 620 8.44 -33.62 11.54
N SER A 621 7.66 -34.70 11.51
CA SER A 621 7.58 -35.69 12.59
C SER A 621 7.98 -37.08 12.05
N GLY A 622 9.22 -37.50 12.32
CA GLY A 622 9.76 -38.74 11.77
C GLY A 622 9.92 -38.66 10.24
N SER A 623 9.14 -39.46 9.51
CA SER A 623 9.10 -39.46 8.04
C SER A 623 7.93 -38.68 7.47
N THR A 624 7.09 -38.10 8.34
CA THR A 624 5.89 -37.37 7.94
C THR A 624 6.17 -35.88 7.89
N THR A 625 5.95 -35.28 6.74
CA THR A 625 5.91 -33.83 6.55
C THR A 625 4.50 -33.32 6.76
N HIS A 626 4.39 -32.23 7.52
CA HIS A 626 3.18 -31.48 7.80
C HIS A 626 3.35 -30.07 7.23
N ILE A 627 2.39 -29.60 6.44
CA ILE A 627 2.36 -28.21 5.98
C ILE A 627 1.00 -27.60 6.30
N VAL A 628 1.02 -26.33 6.68
CA VAL A 628 -0.17 -25.48 6.88
C VAL A 628 -0.01 -24.22 6.05
N TYR A 629 -1.07 -23.81 5.38
CA TYR A 629 -1.09 -22.65 4.51
C TYR A 629 -2.49 -22.05 4.44
N ASP A 630 -2.59 -20.77 4.14
CA ASP A 630 -3.85 -20.09 3.89
C ASP A 630 -4.18 -20.05 2.41
N SER A 631 -5.41 -19.63 2.07
CA SER A 631 -5.81 -19.35 0.70
C SER A 631 -6.96 -18.35 0.65
N VAL A 632 -7.05 -17.65 -0.47
CA VAL A 632 -8.10 -16.68 -0.79
C VAL A 632 -9.10 -17.33 -1.74
N LEU A 633 -10.37 -17.33 -1.34
CA LEU A 633 -11.46 -17.93 -2.12
C LEU A 633 -12.26 -16.88 -2.89
N VAL A 634 -12.54 -15.74 -2.27
CA VAL A 634 -13.36 -14.67 -2.87
C VAL A 634 -12.81 -13.30 -2.53
N ILE A 635 -12.64 -12.48 -3.56
CA ILE A 635 -12.39 -11.05 -3.46
C ILE A 635 -13.61 -10.27 -3.95
N ASN A 636 -13.89 -9.12 -3.35
CA ASN A 636 -14.94 -8.22 -3.83
C ASN A 636 -14.44 -7.32 -4.98
N GLN A 637 -15.32 -6.47 -5.50
CA GLN A 637 -15.00 -5.51 -6.57
C GLN A 637 -13.93 -4.48 -6.18
N LYS A 638 -13.69 -4.28 -4.87
CA LYS A 638 -12.62 -3.41 -4.35
C LYS A 638 -11.29 -4.15 -4.17
N ARG A 639 -11.19 -5.41 -4.64
CA ARG A 639 -10.06 -6.32 -4.43
C ARG A 639 -9.77 -6.62 -2.96
N GLU A 640 -10.78 -6.47 -2.08
CA GLU A 640 -10.66 -6.87 -0.69
C GLU A 640 -11.02 -8.35 -0.56
N VAL A 641 -10.21 -9.09 0.20
CA VAL A 641 -10.54 -10.48 0.54
C VAL A 641 -11.81 -10.49 1.37
N THR A 642 -12.79 -11.28 0.92
CA THR A 642 -14.07 -11.47 1.61
C THR A 642 -14.30 -12.90 2.07
N SER A 643 -13.47 -13.83 1.57
CA SER A 643 -13.49 -15.23 1.98
C SER A 643 -12.13 -15.88 1.78
N GLY A 644 -11.76 -16.76 2.71
CA GLY A 644 -10.54 -17.54 2.68
C GLY A 644 -10.69 -18.84 3.47
N GLU A 645 -9.69 -19.71 3.35
CA GLU A 645 -9.60 -20.94 4.14
C GLU A 645 -8.15 -21.20 4.58
N VAL A 646 -8.01 -22.00 5.63
CA VAL A 646 -6.74 -22.52 6.10
C VAL A 646 -6.69 -24.02 5.84
N ARG A 647 -5.63 -24.42 5.16
CA ARG A 647 -5.41 -25.75 4.63
C ARG A 647 -4.28 -26.44 5.37
N TYR A 648 -4.41 -27.75 5.49
CA TYR A 648 -3.42 -28.63 6.07
C TYR A 648 -3.18 -29.79 5.14
N ALA A 649 -1.91 -30.04 4.80
CA ALA A 649 -1.54 -31.20 4.01
C ALA A 649 -0.43 -31.99 4.69
N THR A 650 -0.47 -33.30 4.53
CA THR A 650 0.54 -34.20 5.06
C THR A 650 1.03 -35.18 4.03
N ARG A 651 2.28 -35.58 4.16
CA ARG A 651 2.88 -36.62 3.33
C ARG A 651 3.83 -37.47 4.17
N ASN A 652 3.76 -38.78 3.99
CA ASN A 652 4.82 -39.68 4.44
C ASN A 652 5.80 -39.95 3.28
N GLY A 653 7.10 -39.81 3.53
CA GLY A 653 8.15 -39.96 2.52
C GLY A 653 8.23 -38.76 1.55
N ALA A 654 8.61 -39.03 0.30
CA ALA A 654 8.90 -38.02 -0.71
C ALA A 654 8.22 -38.27 -2.08
N SER A 655 7.12 -39.03 -2.08
CA SER A 655 6.32 -39.27 -3.29
C SER A 655 5.36 -38.10 -3.53
N PRO A 656 5.29 -37.51 -4.74
CA PRO A 656 4.30 -36.48 -5.04
C PRO A 656 2.84 -36.94 -4.90
N ASN A 657 2.58 -38.25 -5.02
CA ASN A 657 1.22 -38.79 -5.01
C ASN A 657 0.73 -39.20 -3.61
N SER A 658 1.48 -38.94 -2.54
CA SER A 658 1.13 -39.36 -1.17
C SER A 658 0.68 -38.22 -0.26
N TRP A 659 0.29 -37.08 -0.84
CA TRP A 659 -0.31 -35.99 -0.10
C TRP A 659 -1.74 -36.35 0.35
N ILE A 660 -2.05 -35.99 1.60
CA ILE A 660 -3.37 -36.06 2.19
C ILE A 660 -3.74 -34.64 2.59
N TYR A 661 -4.86 -34.14 2.08
CA TYR A 661 -5.33 -32.77 2.26
C TYR A 661 -6.50 -32.69 3.24
N GLN A 662 -6.58 -31.56 3.92
CA GLN A 662 -7.65 -31.25 4.85
C GLN A 662 -7.87 -29.73 4.93
N THR A 663 -9.12 -29.27 4.84
CA THR A 663 -9.50 -27.92 5.28
C THR A 663 -9.58 -27.90 6.80
N LEU A 664 -8.80 -27.01 7.43
CA LEU A 664 -8.79 -26.81 8.88
C LEU A 664 -9.91 -25.86 9.31
N ASP A 665 -10.08 -24.78 8.56
CA ASP A 665 -11.02 -23.70 8.84
C ASP A 665 -11.37 -23.01 7.54
N GLU A 666 -12.62 -22.61 7.37
CA GLU A 666 -13.13 -21.99 6.15
C GLU A 666 -14.13 -20.90 6.50
N SER A 667 -14.27 -19.93 5.59
CA SER A 667 -15.23 -18.85 5.72
C SER A 667 -16.64 -19.32 6.06
N ASN A 668 -17.17 -18.83 7.18
CA ASN A 668 -18.53 -19.08 7.63
C ASN A 668 -19.05 -17.89 8.46
N LYS A 669 -20.25 -18.01 9.04
CA LYS A 669 -20.88 -16.92 9.80
C LYS A 669 -20.08 -16.48 11.03
N GLU A 670 -19.34 -17.38 11.66
CA GLU A 670 -18.52 -17.10 12.85
C GLU A 670 -17.09 -16.68 12.49
N THR A 671 -16.64 -16.98 11.28
CA THR A 671 -15.29 -16.71 10.80
C THR A 671 -15.39 -16.24 9.36
N PRO A 672 -15.71 -14.96 9.12
CA PRO A 672 -15.92 -14.46 7.76
C PRO A 672 -14.73 -14.70 6.85
N ILE A 673 -13.51 -14.53 7.35
CA ILE A 673 -12.26 -14.81 6.63
C ILE A 673 -11.34 -15.61 7.54
N ALA A 674 -10.97 -16.82 7.08
CA ALA A 674 -9.93 -17.62 7.70
C ALA A 674 -8.64 -17.50 6.87
N GLY A 675 -7.50 -17.26 7.52
CA GLY A 675 -6.20 -17.18 6.85
C GLY A 675 -5.71 -15.74 6.63
N PHE A 676 -4.84 -15.30 7.54
CA PHE A 676 -4.04 -14.07 7.41
C PHE A 676 -2.59 -14.29 7.87
N GLY A 677 -2.17 -15.54 8.00
CA GLY A 677 -0.95 -15.93 8.71
C GLY A 677 -1.11 -17.28 9.37
N VAL A 678 -0.07 -18.11 9.29
CA VAL A 678 -0.07 -19.49 9.80
C VAL A 678 1.22 -19.82 10.54
N ALA A 679 1.14 -20.72 11.51
CA ALA A 679 2.30 -21.31 12.17
C ALA A 679 2.04 -22.78 12.55
N ILE A 680 3.11 -23.55 12.61
CA ILE A 680 3.09 -24.95 13.03
C ILE A 680 4.31 -25.23 13.91
N ALA A 681 4.10 -25.90 15.04
CA ALA A 681 5.20 -26.31 15.91
C ALA A 681 4.87 -27.58 16.70
N LYS A 682 5.91 -28.27 17.14
CA LYS A 682 5.77 -29.37 18.08
C LYS A 682 5.60 -28.85 19.49
N GLU A 683 4.57 -29.37 20.14
CA GLU A 683 4.23 -29.12 21.53
C GLU A 683 4.18 -30.44 22.30
N LYS A 684 4.14 -30.32 23.63
CA LYS A 684 3.99 -31.47 24.53
C LYS A 684 2.77 -32.32 24.18
N ALA A 685 1.65 -31.68 23.85
CA ALA A 685 0.37 -32.34 23.54
C ALA A 685 0.25 -32.89 22.10
N GLY A 686 1.17 -32.54 21.18
CA GLY A 686 1.03 -32.90 19.77
C GLY A 686 1.71 -31.88 18.85
N VAL A 687 1.42 -31.94 17.56
CA VAL A 687 1.79 -30.86 16.62
C VAL A 687 0.63 -29.87 16.62
N ARG A 688 0.91 -28.62 16.98
CA ARG A 688 -0.09 -27.53 17.05
C ARG A 688 -0.06 -26.72 15.75
N LEU A 689 -1.24 -26.41 15.25
CA LEU A 689 -1.52 -25.59 14.08
C LEU A 689 -2.13 -24.28 14.59
N VAL A 690 -1.67 -23.14 14.08
CA VAL A 690 -2.16 -21.81 14.46
C VAL A 690 -2.40 -21.00 13.20
N TRP A 691 -3.49 -20.22 13.18
CA TRP A 691 -3.79 -19.27 12.12
C TRP A 691 -4.49 -18.03 12.65
N ILE A 692 -4.43 -16.96 11.87
CA ILE A 692 -5.19 -15.73 12.14
C ILE A 692 -6.50 -15.75 11.33
N ALA A 693 -7.56 -15.20 11.91
CA ALA A 693 -8.85 -15.07 11.27
C ALA A 693 -9.59 -13.78 11.69
N SER A 694 -10.61 -13.44 10.91
CA SER A 694 -11.58 -12.39 11.21
C SER A 694 -12.78 -12.95 12.00
N SER A 695 -13.66 -12.09 12.48
CA SER A 695 -14.84 -12.48 13.27
C SER A 695 -16.08 -11.68 12.87
N PRO A 696 -17.27 -12.00 13.38
CA PRO A 696 -18.50 -11.32 12.96
C PRO A 696 -18.52 -9.83 13.34
N THR A 697 -17.73 -9.43 14.34
CA THR A 697 -17.59 -8.01 14.76
C THR A 697 -16.55 -7.24 13.95
N SER A 698 -15.79 -7.92 13.10
CA SER A 698 -14.74 -7.36 12.25
C SER A 698 -14.61 -8.25 11.02
N THR A 699 -15.48 -8.07 10.04
CA THR A 699 -15.67 -9.05 8.95
C THR A 699 -14.52 -9.07 7.95
N SER A 700 -13.87 -7.93 7.71
CA SER A 700 -12.76 -7.77 6.75
C SER A 700 -11.38 -7.63 7.41
N THR A 701 -11.31 -7.35 8.71
CA THR A 701 -10.05 -7.12 9.43
C THR A 701 -9.84 -8.25 10.45
N PRO A 702 -8.65 -8.88 10.50
CA PRO A 702 -8.43 -9.96 11.45
C PRO A 702 -8.47 -9.45 12.89
N ASN A 703 -9.02 -10.26 13.79
CA ASN A 703 -9.07 -9.94 15.23
C ASN A 703 -9.10 -11.20 16.12
N GLN A 704 -8.72 -12.35 15.56
CA GLN A 704 -8.66 -13.62 16.28
C GLN A 704 -7.42 -14.42 15.91
N ILE A 705 -6.86 -15.09 16.92
CA ILE A 705 -5.87 -16.16 16.77
C ILE A 705 -6.61 -17.46 17.04
N ARG A 706 -6.54 -18.41 16.10
CA ARG A 706 -7.19 -19.72 16.20
C ARG A 706 -6.14 -20.80 16.19
N SER A 707 -6.39 -21.88 16.94
CA SER A 707 -5.45 -22.99 16.99
C SER A 707 -6.14 -24.33 17.15
N ALA A 708 -5.50 -25.38 16.64
CA ALA A 708 -5.92 -26.77 16.80
C ALA A 708 -4.68 -27.68 16.89
N PHE A 709 -4.90 -28.94 17.26
CA PHE A 709 -3.86 -29.98 17.18
C PHE A 709 -4.11 -30.90 16.01
N VAL A 710 -3.02 -31.41 15.41
CA VAL A 710 -3.10 -32.48 14.41
C VAL A 710 -3.88 -33.67 15.00
N GLY A 711 -4.88 -34.16 14.24
CA GLY A 711 -5.79 -35.21 14.68
C GLY A 711 -6.99 -34.73 15.52
N LYS A 712 -7.02 -33.44 15.91
CA LYS A 712 -8.10 -32.79 16.67
C LYS A 712 -8.54 -31.48 16.01
N THR A 713 -8.52 -31.43 14.68
CA THR A 713 -8.74 -30.21 13.90
C THR A 713 -10.16 -29.63 14.01
N LYS A 714 -11.13 -30.43 14.50
CA LYS A 714 -12.49 -29.94 14.81
C LYS A 714 -12.56 -29.21 16.15
N GLU A 715 -11.56 -29.35 17.01
CA GLU A 715 -11.44 -28.65 18.30
C GLU A 715 -10.63 -27.36 18.07
N ILE A 716 -11.30 -26.32 17.58
CA ILE A 716 -10.68 -25.01 17.32
C ILE A 716 -10.80 -24.13 18.56
N TYR A 717 -9.67 -23.60 19.03
CA TYR A 717 -9.59 -22.71 20.18
C TYR A 717 -9.28 -21.27 19.72
N PRO A 718 -10.27 -20.35 19.75
CA PRO A 718 -10.06 -18.95 19.40
C PRO A 718 -9.57 -18.13 20.61
N VAL A 719 -8.70 -17.17 20.34
CA VAL A 719 -8.28 -16.10 21.25
C VAL A 719 -8.54 -14.76 20.56
N SER A 720 -9.34 -13.90 21.18
CA SER A 720 -9.61 -12.55 20.69
C SER A 720 -8.41 -11.63 20.88
N THR A 721 -8.09 -10.82 19.87
CA THR A 721 -7.05 -9.78 19.95
C THR A 721 -7.62 -8.37 20.17
N VAL A 722 -8.92 -8.26 20.44
CA VAL A 722 -9.60 -6.98 20.72
C VAL A 722 -8.88 -6.22 21.83
N GLY A 723 -8.65 -4.92 21.63
CA GLY A 723 -7.88 -4.07 22.53
C GLY A 723 -6.35 -4.21 22.40
N PHE A 724 -5.84 -5.12 21.59
CA PHE A 724 -4.42 -5.15 21.18
C PHE A 724 -4.22 -4.72 19.72
N GLY A 725 -5.32 -4.58 18.99
CA GLY A 725 -5.40 -4.13 17.60
C GLY A 725 -5.21 -5.29 16.61
N THR A 726 -4.91 -4.94 15.36
CA THR A 726 -4.92 -5.89 14.25
C THR A 726 -3.73 -6.86 14.35
N PRO A 727 -3.96 -8.19 14.40
CA PRO A 727 -2.88 -9.15 14.41
C PRO A 727 -2.24 -9.28 13.03
N GLY A 728 -0.91 -9.18 12.95
CA GLY A 728 -0.16 -9.33 11.70
C GLY A 728 0.31 -10.76 11.44
N SER A 729 0.67 -11.04 10.19
CA SER A 729 0.83 -12.40 9.66
C SER A 729 2.08 -13.17 10.11
N HIS A 730 3.07 -12.49 10.67
CA HIS A 730 4.31 -13.11 11.13
C HIS A 730 4.13 -13.75 12.49
N LEU A 731 3.92 -15.06 12.46
CA LEU A 731 3.71 -15.89 13.62
C LEU A 731 4.95 -16.69 13.97
N THR A 732 5.31 -16.74 15.25
CA THR A 732 6.32 -17.67 15.76
C THR A 732 5.78 -18.39 16.96
N LEU A 733 5.76 -19.72 16.90
CA LEU A 733 5.26 -20.59 17.95
C LEU A 733 6.39 -21.44 18.51
N GLU A 734 6.60 -21.39 19.82
CA GLU A 734 7.49 -22.31 20.52
C GLU A 734 6.98 -22.58 21.94
N ASN A 735 6.84 -23.86 22.30
CA ASN A 735 6.44 -24.29 23.66
C ASN A 735 5.11 -23.66 24.14
N GLY A 736 4.18 -23.46 23.22
CA GLY A 736 2.83 -22.91 23.44
C GLY A 736 2.79 -21.40 23.56
N GLU A 737 3.93 -20.73 23.48
CA GLU A 737 4.00 -19.27 23.40
C GLU A 737 4.04 -18.85 21.93
N LEU A 738 3.00 -18.15 21.51
CA LEU A 738 2.89 -17.58 20.17
C LEU A 738 3.25 -16.10 20.23
N ILE A 739 4.20 -15.70 19.41
CA ILE A 739 4.55 -14.30 19.13
C ILE A 739 3.87 -13.89 17.82
N PHE A 740 3.26 -12.71 17.83
CA PHE A 740 2.55 -12.14 16.70
C PHE A 740 2.63 -10.61 16.74
N ASN A 741 2.42 -9.97 15.59
CA ASN A 741 2.28 -8.52 15.55
C ASN A 741 0.89 -8.10 16.06
N CYS A 742 0.76 -7.01 16.81
CA CYS A 742 -0.50 -6.47 17.31
C CYS A 742 -0.54 -4.94 17.15
N GLU A 743 -1.04 -4.49 16.00
CA GLU A 743 -1.03 -3.07 15.58
C GLU A 743 0.37 -2.45 15.57
N PHE A 744 1.26 -3.01 14.74
CA PHE A 744 2.67 -2.62 14.63
C PHE A 744 3.46 -2.74 15.94
N ARG A 745 3.00 -3.53 16.90
CA ARG A 745 3.77 -3.94 18.09
C ARG A 745 3.95 -5.44 18.07
N LEU A 746 4.76 -5.98 18.98
CA LEU A 746 4.80 -7.41 19.23
C LEU A 746 4.00 -7.75 20.47
N CYS A 747 3.22 -8.81 20.36
CA CYS A 747 2.45 -9.41 21.43
C CYS A 747 2.81 -10.90 21.56
N ALA A 748 2.57 -11.43 22.75
CA ALA A 748 2.71 -12.84 23.05
C ALA A 748 1.39 -13.37 23.62
N VAL A 749 0.99 -14.57 23.22
CA VAL A 749 -0.13 -15.29 23.82
C VAL A 749 0.30 -16.70 24.20
N ASN A 750 -0.06 -17.12 25.42
CA ASN A 750 0.16 -18.49 25.88
C ASN A 750 -1.05 -19.37 25.53
N LEU A 751 -0.92 -20.16 24.47
CA LEU A 751 -1.97 -21.04 23.95
C LEU A 751 -2.16 -22.33 24.78
N ASN A 752 -1.40 -22.52 25.86
CA ASN A 752 -1.62 -23.59 26.83
C ASN A 752 -2.52 -23.15 28.00
N GLN A 753 -2.85 -21.86 28.10
CA GLN A 753 -3.74 -21.32 29.13
C GLN A 753 -5.15 -21.12 28.57
N THR A 754 -6.16 -21.53 29.33
CA THR A 754 -7.57 -21.46 28.92
C THR A 754 -8.06 -20.05 28.66
N SER A 755 -7.46 -19.04 29.31
CA SER A 755 -7.80 -17.63 29.12
C SER A 755 -7.17 -16.98 27.88
N GLY A 756 -6.13 -17.61 27.29
CA GLY A 756 -5.41 -17.03 26.15
C GLY A 756 -4.91 -15.61 26.39
N GLN A 757 -4.41 -15.29 27.60
CA GLN A 757 -4.06 -13.91 27.96
C GLN A 757 -2.93 -13.37 27.07
N ILE A 758 -3.22 -12.28 26.35
CA ILE A 758 -2.25 -11.57 25.51
C ILE A 758 -1.40 -10.63 26.38
N ARG A 759 -0.09 -10.67 26.15
CA ARG A 759 0.91 -9.82 26.81
C ARG A 759 1.64 -8.98 25.78
N LEU A 760 1.95 -7.72 26.14
CA LEU A 760 2.81 -6.89 25.30
C LEU A 760 4.25 -7.41 25.38
N VAL A 761 4.86 -7.64 24.21
CA VAL A 761 6.30 -7.84 24.10
C VAL A 761 6.96 -6.46 23.98
N THR A 762 6.48 -5.64 23.04
CA THR A 762 7.00 -4.28 22.81
C THR A 762 5.99 -3.23 23.22
N SER A 763 6.49 -2.13 23.78
CA SER A 763 5.66 -1.00 24.22
C SER A 763 5.53 0.11 23.17
N VAL A 764 6.36 0.07 22.11
CA VAL A 764 6.44 1.11 21.09
C VAL A 764 5.91 0.53 19.77
N GLN A 765 5.01 1.26 19.12
CA GLN A 765 4.59 0.96 17.75
C GLN A 765 5.74 1.23 16.79
N THR A 766 6.05 0.25 15.96
CA THR A 766 7.01 0.36 14.88
C THR A 766 6.34 0.95 13.64
N THR A 767 7.15 1.35 12.67
CA THR A 767 6.72 1.82 11.34
C THR A 767 6.46 0.68 10.37
N GLU A 768 7.10 -0.48 10.58
CA GLU A 768 6.91 -1.72 9.81
C GLU A 768 6.53 -2.86 10.77
N PRO A 769 5.75 -3.89 10.35
CA PRO A 769 5.40 -5.00 11.23
C PRO A 769 6.63 -5.72 11.78
N GLY A 770 6.81 -5.67 13.10
CA GLY A 770 7.88 -6.39 13.77
C GLY A 770 7.77 -7.91 13.61
N ARG A 771 8.91 -8.60 13.59
CA ARG A 771 9.01 -10.07 13.59
C ARG A 771 9.84 -10.53 14.77
N GLY A 772 9.50 -11.67 15.37
CA GLY A 772 10.24 -12.22 16.49
C GLY A 772 10.48 -13.72 16.35
N VAL A 773 11.70 -14.18 16.63
CA VAL A 773 12.08 -15.60 16.66
C VAL A 773 12.71 -15.98 18.00
N PHE A 774 12.46 -17.20 18.48
CA PHE A 774 13.08 -17.66 19.72
C PHE A 774 14.51 -18.12 19.49
N VAL A 775 15.40 -17.78 20.43
CA VAL A 775 16.78 -18.24 20.44
C VAL A 775 17.19 -18.61 21.87
N THR A 776 17.84 -19.75 22.03
CA THR A 776 18.39 -20.16 23.33
C THR A 776 19.89 -19.89 23.34
N VAL A 777 20.34 -19.00 24.22
CA VAL A 777 21.75 -18.64 24.41
C VAL A 777 22.15 -18.97 25.84
N ASP A 778 23.21 -19.74 26.02
CA ASP A 778 23.72 -20.17 27.34
C ASP A 778 22.60 -20.73 28.25
N LYS A 779 21.76 -21.60 27.68
CA LYS A 779 20.61 -22.26 28.32
C LYS A 779 19.47 -21.30 28.74
N LYS A 780 19.51 -20.03 28.33
CA LYS A 780 18.43 -19.07 28.54
C LYS A 780 17.71 -18.80 27.22
N ARG A 781 16.38 -18.87 27.24
CA ARG A 781 15.54 -18.53 26.09
C ARG A 781 15.37 -17.02 26.02
N TYR A 782 15.53 -16.48 24.82
CA TYR A 782 15.24 -15.10 24.48
C TYR A 782 14.33 -15.06 23.26
N LEU A 783 13.53 -14.01 23.17
CA LEU A 783 12.90 -13.62 21.92
C LEU A 783 13.80 -12.59 21.24
N LEU A 784 14.26 -12.90 20.04
CA LEU A 784 14.96 -11.98 19.17
C LEU A 784 13.94 -11.32 18.24
N ALA A 785 13.81 -10.00 18.30
CA ALA A 785 12.86 -9.28 17.46
C ALA A 785 13.54 -8.25 16.56
N ALA A 786 13.08 -8.17 15.32
CA ALA A 786 13.40 -7.10 14.38
C ALA A 786 12.28 -6.05 14.46
N LEU A 787 12.64 -4.84 14.87
CA LEU A 787 11.74 -3.71 15.13
C LEU A 787 12.35 -2.46 14.52
N ASP A 788 11.66 -1.82 13.56
CA ASP A 788 12.19 -0.68 12.79
C ASP A 788 13.63 -0.92 12.33
N ARG A 789 13.83 -2.09 11.72
CA ARG A 789 15.12 -2.56 11.18
C ARG A 789 16.21 -2.77 12.24
N LYS A 790 15.92 -2.69 13.53
CA LYS A 790 16.87 -2.99 14.61
C LYS A 790 16.55 -4.33 15.25
N ILE A 791 17.60 -5.12 15.51
CA ILE A 791 17.45 -6.38 16.23
C ILE A 791 17.62 -6.14 17.74
N ALA A 792 16.68 -6.64 18.54
CA ALA A 792 16.70 -6.56 19.99
C ALA A 792 16.33 -7.91 20.64
N PHE A 793 16.94 -8.19 21.79
CA PHE A 793 16.61 -9.36 22.61
C PHE A 793 15.57 -8.97 23.67
N PHE A 794 14.63 -9.86 23.93
CA PHE A 794 13.60 -9.70 24.95
C PHE A 794 13.53 -10.95 25.85
N VAL A 795 13.19 -10.70 27.11
CA VAL A 795 12.95 -11.70 28.15
C VAL A 795 11.54 -11.49 28.70
N GLY A 796 10.68 -12.50 28.52
CA GLY A 796 9.25 -12.48 28.86
C GLY A 796 8.85 -13.12 30.18
#